data_AF-A2U0X1-F1
#
_entry.id   AF-A2U0X1-F1
#
_cell.length_a   1.000
_cell.length_b   1.000
_cell.length_c   1.000
_cell.angle_alpha   90.00
_cell.angle_beta   90.00
_cell.angle_gamma   90.00
#
_symmetry.space_group_name_H-M   'P 1'
#
loop_
_entity.id
_entity.type
_entity.pdbx_description
1 polymer ?
#
loop_
_entity_poly.entity_id
_entity_poly.type
_entity_poly.pdbx_seq_one_letter_code
_entity_poly.pdbx_strand_id
1 'polypeptide(L)'
;MKIKTIREKNRAYILLCFALMLSFWMISVFEITSTYFSGKELPNLFKLIAFKLLNHLYTVLFIFLIFLPFYHLLASKKYKYGAVFIKVMFVILTLIEFSLTKYSLTTLLNLGADLLGYSLDDIYLTVTSSESTSVFYFLPFIIFPLLFIVSSVFLKKSPYYKHYGRIFIITTIIVVAIKLTISDFSNAKYQNKMYYFVTDVINYEIGKKDVQAVKLDGSNEYPFLRESSEIKDVLGPFFTIKEEKPNVVIILVEGLGSEFVGDKYYSGFTPYLNSLIPKSLFWPNFLSNTGRTFGALPSLMASVPFGNKGFLEIEDTPTHLSLFSVLKKNGYTTSFFSGDQSSFDKKINFLDYHGLDNVIDENKYDSSYPKSTNGDTGFSWGYSDYEIFKRTLVELKNTKAPRLDLITTQTIHEPFDFPVKESYLKKVDSIINSDTDLEVTEKQITANKEIFASILYADKSIEMFIESYKKRADYNNTIFIISGDHRLIPIAQKDQLCRFNVPLFIYSPMLKQTSKMNSVSSHLDVTPSLLAFLSKNYNITIPQKAPWIGTGIDTAQAFRNIHKIPLMRYKGSLNDFVYKDYMYSSGTLFKIKDNFNTYKVEDNTIEAEIKKQLNEFKSLNAYVTQNDKIYPFNKNDVIKEVYKFKPEELKKVEELTANLKLNEMFMLAREKAFNEERDLARLICNYILRKNSNYIDVRILKGRTFAWDGKYTEAEEELLNALDRAPYYDDAYLALLDMYWWSSQNDKAKVIAKKAKENKILNDDIAFKLARAYKTMGNIKDAEIVMDSILKKQPKNDAYIKFKESLK
;
A
#
# COMPACT_ATOMS: atom_id res chain seq x y z
N MET A 1 15.50 -57.30 -21.89
CA MET A 1 16.39 -56.12 -21.83
C MET A 1 15.65 -54.79 -21.54
N LYS A 2 14.47 -54.51 -22.10
CA LYS A 2 13.71 -53.26 -21.92
C LYS A 2 13.19 -52.97 -20.48
N ILE A 3 12.86 -53.99 -19.68
CA ILE A 3 12.33 -53.80 -18.31
C ILE A 3 13.42 -53.39 -17.30
N LYS A 4 14.64 -53.92 -17.45
CA LYS A 4 15.78 -53.62 -16.56
C LYS A 4 16.22 -52.16 -16.69
N THR A 5 16.23 -51.64 -17.92
CA THR A 5 16.56 -50.23 -18.21
C THR A 5 15.47 -49.26 -17.73
N ILE A 6 14.19 -49.63 -17.75
CA ILE A 6 13.10 -48.80 -17.17
C ILE A 6 13.26 -48.73 -15.64
N ARG A 7 13.54 -49.86 -14.99
CA ARG A 7 13.73 -49.90 -13.52
C ARG A 7 14.92 -49.08 -13.05
N GLU A 8 16.02 -49.06 -13.81
CA GLU A 8 17.19 -48.25 -13.51
C GLU A 8 16.93 -46.75 -13.74
N LYS A 9 16.22 -46.39 -14.82
CA LYS A 9 15.77 -45.01 -15.07
C LYS A 9 14.90 -44.47 -13.94
N ASN A 10 13.91 -45.25 -13.51
CA ASN A 10 13.00 -44.85 -12.43
C ASN A 10 13.74 -44.69 -11.09
N ARG A 11 14.72 -45.56 -10.80
CA ARG A 11 15.55 -45.43 -9.59
C ARG A 11 16.36 -44.15 -9.56
N ALA A 12 16.94 -43.76 -10.69
CA ALA A 12 17.71 -42.52 -10.78
C ALA A 12 16.82 -41.29 -10.56
N TYR A 13 15.60 -41.29 -11.11
CA TYR A 13 14.64 -40.22 -10.89
C TYR A 13 14.15 -40.15 -9.44
N ILE A 14 13.79 -41.29 -8.85
CA ILE A 14 13.39 -41.38 -7.43
C ILE A 14 14.50 -40.86 -6.52
N LEU A 15 15.77 -41.15 -6.83
CA LEU A 15 16.91 -40.63 -6.08
C LEU A 15 17.01 -39.11 -6.14
N LEU A 16 16.77 -38.50 -7.31
CA LEU A 16 16.71 -37.04 -7.42
C LEU A 16 15.57 -36.47 -6.58
N CYS A 17 14.45 -37.17 -6.46
CA CYS A 17 13.34 -36.76 -5.58
C CYS A 17 13.73 -36.85 -4.10
N PHE A 18 14.46 -37.90 -3.68
CA PHE A 18 15.02 -37.98 -2.33
C PHE A 18 16.02 -36.85 -2.05
N ALA A 19 16.87 -36.50 -3.01
CA ALA A 19 17.80 -35.37 -2.89
C ALA A 19 17.04 -34.03 -2.72
N LEU A 20 15.99 -33.81 -3.51
CA LEU A 20 15.13 -32.62 -3.38
C LEU A 20 14.46 -32.56 -2.01
N MET A 21 13.93 -33.69 -1.54
CA MET A 21 13.32 -33.81 -0.22
C MET A 21 14.30 -33.43 0.90
N LEU A 22 15.55 -33.90 0.84
CA LEU A 22 16.58 -33.52 1.81
C LEU A 22 16.87 -32.02 1.80
N SER A 23 16.94 -31.40 0.62
CA SER A 23 17.11 -29.94 0.52
C SER A 23 15.93 -29.18 1.14
N PHE A 24 14.69 -29.60 0.89
CA PHE A 24 13.48 -28.99 1.48
C PHE A 24 13.43 -29.17 3.00
N TRP A 25 13.86 -30.31 3.51
CA TRP A 25 14.01 -30.54 4.95
C TRP A 25 15.06 -29.61 5.57
N MET A 26 16.21 -29.40 4.92
CA MET A 26 17.21 -28.47 5.41
C MET A 26 16.74 -27.00 5.35
N ILE A 27 15.92 -26.63 4.35
CA ILE A 27 15.24 -25.33 4.33
C ILE A 27 14.29 -25.18 5.53
N SER A 28 13.58 -26.25 5.92
CA SER A 28 12.72 -26.22 7.12
C SER A 28 13.51 -26.08 8.41
N VAL A 29 14.66 -26.75 8.51
CA VAL A 29 15.55 -26.59 9.66
C VAL A 29 15.98 -25.13 9.75
N PHE A 30 16.38 -24.53 8.63
CA PHE A 30 16.68 -23.10 8.56
C PHE A 30 15.50 -22.20 8.96
N GLU A 31 14.28 -22.51 8.51
CA GLU A 31 13.07 -21.77 8.88
C GLU A 31 12.83 -21.83 10.41
N ILE A 32 12.91 -23.02 10.99
CA ILE A 32 12.68 -23.23 12.43
C ILE A 32 13.77 -22.54 13.26
N THR A 33 15.05 -22.67 12.88
CA THR A 33 16.15 -22.01 13.59
C THR A 33 16.06 -20.49 13.47
N SER A 34 15.77 -19.96 12.28
CA SER A 34 15.61 -18.52 12.07
C SER A 34 14.44 -17.97 12.90
N THR A 35 13.32 -18.70 12.96
CA THR A 35 12.16 -18.33 13.79
C THR A 35 12.54 -18.28 15.28
N TYR A 36 13.25 -19.29 15.77
CA TYR A 36 13.73 -19.33 17.16
C TYR A 36 14.63 -18.13 17.51
N PHE A 37 15.60 -17.83 16.65
CA PHE A 37 16.56 -16.73 16.86
C PHE A 37 15.92 -15.35 16.72
N SER A 38 14.84 -15.21 15.96
CA SER A 38 14.04 -13.97 15.87
C SER A 38 13.19 -13.69 17.13
N GLY A 39 13.25 -14.54 18.16
CA GLY A 39 12.48 -14.37 19.40
C GLY A 39 10.99 -14.68 19.26
N LYS A 40 10.55 -15.23 18.12
CA LYS A 40 9.18 -15.68 17.88
C LYS A 40 8.89 -16.96 18.66
N GLU A 41 7.68 -17.09 19.20
CA GLU A 41 7.27 -18.31 19.89
C GLU A 41 7.17 -19.48 18.90
N LEU A 42 7.69 -20.64 19.31
CA LEU A 42 7.55 -21.88 18.57
C LEU A 42 6.46 -22.74 19.23
N PRO A 43 5.51 -23.29 18.45
CA PRO A 43 4.63 -24.34 18.96
C PRO A 43 5.45 -25.57 19.34
N ASN A 44 4.79 -26.62 19.86
CA ASN A 44 5.43 -27.91 20.17
C ASN A 44 6.43 -28.33 19.06
N LEU A 45 7.72 -28.28 19.42
CA LEU A 45 8.83 -28.37 18.46
C LEU A 45 8.83 -29.72 17.73
N PHE A 46 8.50 -30.80 18.45
CA PHE A 46 8.41 -32.14 17.86
C PHE A 46 7.30 -32.21 16.81
N LYS A 47 6.09 -31.72 17.14
CA LYS A 47 4.96 -31.67 16.20
C LYS A 47 5.28 -30.79 14.99
N LEU A 48 5.93 -29.65 15.22
CA LEU A 48 6.35 -28.72 14.17
C LEU A 48 7.32 -29.36 13.18
N ILE A 49 8.39 -29.98 13.68
CA ILE A 49 9.37 -30.68 12.84
C ILE A 49 8.69 -31.82 12.09
N ALA A 50 7.98 -32.71 12.79
CA ALA A 50 7.34 -33.87 12.17
C ALA A 50 6.40 -33.47 11.03
N PHE A 51 5.50 -32.51 11.27
CA PHE A 51 4.51 -32.11 10.27
C PHE A 51 5.12 -31.32 9.11
N LYS A 52 6.15 -30.50 9.34
CA LYS A 52 6.89 -29.85 8.25
C LYS A 52 7.58 -30.88 7.35
N LEU A 53 8.33 -31.83 7.92
CA LEU A 53 9.03 -32.85 7.13
C LEU A 53 8.06 -33.70 6.28
N LEU A 54 6.92 -34.08 6.86
CA LEU A 54 5.88 -34.82 6.15
C LEU A 54 5.19 -33.99 5.06
N ASN A 55 4.96 -32.68 5.26
CA ASN A 55 4.43 -31.77 4.24
C ASN A 55 5.40 -31.59 3.05
N HIS A 56 6.70 -31.52 3.31
CA HIS A 56 7.73 -31.49 2.26
C HIS A 56 7.73 -32.77 1.45
N LEU A 57 7.64 -33.91 2.13
CA LEU A 57 7.52 -35.20 1.47
C LEU A 57 6.25 -35.25 0.60
N TYR A 58 5.09 -34.85 1.11
CA TYR A 58 3.86 -34.75 0.32
C TYR A 58 4.03 -33.88 -0.93
N THR A 59 4.73 -32.75 -0.81
CA THR A 59 5.02 -31.85 -1.93
C THR A 59 5.92 -32.51 -2.97
N VAL A 60 6.96 -33.21 -2.54
CA VAL A 60 7.86 -33.94 -3.43
C VAL A 60 7.12 -35.06 -4.17
N LEU A 61 6.09 -35.68 -3.58
CA LEU A 61 5.23 -36.64 -4.28
C LEU A 61 4.45 -35.98 -5.42
N PHE A 62 3.93 -34.77 -5.21
CA PHE A 62 3.25 -34.00 -6.25
C PHE A 62 4.22 -33.62 -7.39
N ILE A 63 5.42 -33.13 -7.03
CA ILE A 63 6.50 -32.84 -7.98
C ILE A 63 6.90 -34.09 -8.76
N PHE A 64 6.99 -35.25 -8.08
CA PHE A 64 7.29 -36.53 -8.71
C PHE A 64 6.30 -36.85 -9.83
N LEU A 65 4.99 -36.70 -9.58
CA LEU A 65 3.96 -36.99 -10.57
C LEU A 65 4.03 -36.03 -11.77
N ILE A 66 4.28 -34.74 -11.52
CA ILE A 66 4.37 -33.73 -12.58
C ILE A 66 5.59 -33.95 -13.48
N PHE A 67 6.76 -34.22 -12.91
CA PHE A 67 8.02 -34.26 -13.67
C PHE A 67 8.35 -35.64 -14.24
N LEU A 68 7.68 -36.71 -13.81
CA LEU A 68 7.90 -38.07 -14.31
C LEU A 68 7.70 -38.21 -15.84
N PRO A 69 6.62 -37.67 -16.46
CA PRO A 69 6.44 -37.73 -17.91
C PRO A 69 7.55 -37.01 -18.68
N PHE A 70 7.97 -35.82 -18.22
CA PHE A 70 9.06 -35.05 -18.84
C PHE A 70 10.40 -35.77 -18.74
N TYR A 71 10.68 -36.39 -17.58
CA TYR A 71 11.86 -37.21 -17.40
C TYR A 71 11.89 -38.36 -18.41
N HIS A 72 10.80 -39.11 -18.56
CA HIS A 72 10.72 -40.22 -19.50
C HIS A 72 10.82 -39.78 -20.96
N LEU A 73 10.17 -38.67 -21.32
CA LEU A 73 10.23 -38.09 -22.66
C LEU A 73 11.68 -37.75 -23.05
N LEU A 74 12.42 -37.07 -22.19
CA LEU A 74 13.81 -36.70 -22.47
C LEU A 74 14.80 -37.87 -22.33
N ALA A 75 14.58 -38.76 -21.37
CA ALA A 75 15.39 -39.96 -21.15
C ALA A 75 15.15 -41.04 -22.22
N SER A 76 14.09 -40.92 -23.03
CA SER A 76 13.88 -41.74 -24.22
C SER A 76 14.88 -41.40 -25.33
N LYS A 77 15.22 -40.10 -25.50
CA LYS A 77 16.21 -39.61 -26.47
C LYS A 77 17.64 -39.94 -26.04
N LYS A 78 18.04 -39.46 -24.86
CA LYS A 78 19.30 -39.83 -24.19
C LYS A 78 19.10 -39.78 -22.68
N TYR A 79 19.50 -40.85 -22.00
CA TYR A 79 19.36 -40.95 -20.53
C TYR A 79 19.92 -39.75 -19.77
N LYS A 80 21.09 -39.23 -20.19
CA LYS A 80 21.73 -38.06 -19.57
C LYS A 80 20.85 -36.80 -19.66
N TYR A 81 20.07 -36.62 -20.73
CA TYR A 81 19.26 -35.42 -20.93
C TYR A 81 18.13 -35.32 -19.91
N GLY A 82 17.41 -36.43 -19.67
CA GLY A 82 16.38 -36.47 -18.62
C GLY A 82 16.96 -36.18 -17.24
N ALA A 83 18.11 -36.77 -16.91
CA ALA A 83 18.76 -36.54 -15.61
C ALA A 83 19.27 -35.10 -15.43
N VAL A 84 19.85 -34.49 -16.47
CA VAL A 84 20.30 -33.09 -16.44
C VAL A 84 19.11 -32.15 -16.32
N PHE A 85 18.06 -32.36 -17.12
CA PHE A 85 16.84 -31.56 -17.05
C PHE A 85 16.24 -31.55 -15.64
N ILE A 86 16.04 -32.73 -15.03
CA ILE A 86 15.49 -32.81 -13.66
C ILE A 86 16.41 -32.13 -12.65
N LYS A 87 17.74 -32.25 -12.77
CA LYS A 87 18.65 -31.54 -11.87
C LYS A 87 18.51 -30.02 -11.99
N VAL A 88 18.43 -29.48 -13.21
CA VAL A 88 18.25 -28.04 -13.43
C VAL A 88 16.90 -27.58 -12.85
N MET A 89 15.82 -28.31 -13.13
CA MET A 89 14.50 -27.99 -12.60
C MET A 89 14.48 -28.06 -11.07
N PHE A 90 15.08 -29.07 -10.45
CA PHE A 90 15.09 -29.22 -8.99
C PHE A 90 15.99 -28.19 -8.29
N VAL A 91 17.04 -27.70 -8.95
CA VAL A 91 17.78 -26.50 -8.50
C VAL A 91 16.86 -25.28 -8.47
N ILE A 92 16.11 -25.04 -9.56
CA ILE A 92 15.15 -23.92 -9.62
C ILE A 92 14.07 -24.08 -8.54
N LEU A 93 13.49 -25.28 -8.36
CA LEU A 93 12.50 -25.54 -7.32
C LEU A 93 13.07 -25.32 -5.90
N THR A 94 14.34 -25.66 -5.67
CA THR A 94 15.02 -25.40 -4.39
C THR A 94 15.17 -23.89 -4.14
N LEU A 95 15.53 -23.12 -5.16
CA LEU A 95 15.61 -21.65 -5.08
C LEU A 95 14.23 -21.03 -4.81
N ILE A 96 13.19 -21.51 -5.49
CA ILE A 96 11.81 -21.04 -5.28
C ILE A 96 11.34 -21.34 -3.86
N GLU A 97 11.49 -22.58 -3.37
CA GLU A 97 11.08 -22.95 -2.01
C GLU A 97 11.80 -22.10 -0.96
N PHE A 98 13.11 -21.86 -1.14
CA PHE A 98 13.85 -21.01 -0.23
C PHE A 98 13.38 -19.54 -0.28
N SER A 99 13.10 -19.01 -1.47
CA SER A 99 12.56 -17.65 -1.65
C SER A 99 11.21 -17.48 -0.95
N LEU A 100 10.31 -18.45 -1.12
CA LEU A 100 8.99 -18.46 -0.47
C LEU A 100 9.10 -18.62 1.05
N THR A 101 10.07 -19.42 1.52
CA THR A 101 10.36 -19.56 2.96
C THR A 101 10.86 -18.26 3.55
N LYS A 102 11.76 -17.56 2.85
CA LYS A 102 12.28 -16.26 3.25
C LYS A 102 11.17 -15.23 3.33
N TYR A 103 10.33 -15.13 2.30
CA TYR A 103 9.13 -14.29 2.33
C TYR A 103 8.26 -14.59 3.55
N SER A 104 8.03 -15.87 3.87
CA SER A 104 7.23 -16.26 5.02
C SER A 104 7.87 -15.93 6.37
N LEU A 105 9.19 -15.95 6.48
CA LEU A 105 9.89 -15.53 7.69
C LEU A 105 9.76 -14.02 7.94
N THR A 106 9.78 -13.22 6.87
CA THR A 106 9.64 -11.76 6.91
C THR A 106 8.18 -11.35 7.15
N THR A 107 7.24 -11.85 6.36
CA THR A 107 5.84 -11.40 6.35
C THR A 107 4.92 -12.17 7.29
N LEU A 108 5.40 -13.27 7.87
CA LEU A 108 4.61 -14.22 8.66
C LEU A 108 3.45 -14.89 7.90
N LEU A 109 3.41 -14.75 6.58
CA LEU A 109 2.43 -15.38 5.69
C LEU A 109 3.12 -16.20 4.61
N ASN A 110 2.47 -17.27 4.17
CA ASN A 110 2.91 -17.95 2.96
C ASN A 110 2.50 -17.10 1.75
N LEU A 111 3.43 -16.85 0.82
CA LEU A 111 3.12 -16.19 -0.46
C LEU A 111 2.25 -17.12 -1.30
N GLY A 112 1.18 -16.60 -1.88
CA GLY A 112 0.23 -17.29 -2.74
C GLY A 112 -0.21 -16.43 -3.91
N ALA A 113 -1.52 -16.42 -4.18
CA ALA A 113 -2.11 -15.68 -5.29
C ALA A 113 -2.00 -14.15 -5.14
N ASP A 114 -1.65 -13.67 -3.95
CA ASP A 114 -1.37 -12.27 -3.66
C ASP A 114 -0.28 -11.68 -4.52
N LEU A 115 0.72 -12.48 -4.91
CA LEU A 115 1.75 -12.06 -5.85
C LEU A 115 1.16 -11.49 -7.16
N LEU A 116 0.00 -12.01 -7.61
CA LEU A 116 -0.68 -11.57 -8.83
C LEU A 116 -1.40 -10.21 -8.64
N GLY A 117 -1.60 -9.79 -7.40
CA GLY A 117 -2.20 -8.51 -7.03
C GLY A 117 -1.24 -7.32 -7.17
N TYR A 118 0.07 -7.57 -7.11
CA TYR A 118 1.10 -6.53 -7.15
C TYR A 118 1.68 -6.32 -8.56
N SER A 119 2.13 -5.09 -8.84
CA SER A 119 2.90 -4.79 -10.04
C SER A 119 4.36 -5.25 -9.88
N LEU A 120 5.11 -5.40 -10.98
CA LEU A 120 6.55 -5.69 -10.90
C LEU A 120 7.32 -4.56 -10.20
N ASP A 121 6.87 -3.31 -10.36
CA ASP A 121 7.47 -2.15 -9.73
C ASP A 121 7.19 -2.15 -8.21
N ASP A 122 5.97 -2.49 -7.78
CA ASP A 122 5.62 -2.66 -6.36
C ASP A 122 6.50 -3.73 -5.71
N ILE A 123 6.67 -4.87 -6.39
CA ILE A 123 7.49 -5.98 -5.91
C ILE A 123 8.95 -5.52 -5.80
N TYR A 124 9.48 -4.87 -6.84
CA TYR A 124 10.86 -4.38 -6.84
C TYR A 124 11.08 -3.37 -5.71
N LEU A 125 10.19 -2.39 -5.54
CA LEU A 125 10.28 -1.36 -4.50
C LEU A 125 10.21 -1.96 -3.09
N THR A 126 9.28 -2.89 -2.87
CA THR A 126 9.10 -3.57 -1.57
C THR A 126 10.31 -4.44 -1.22
N VAL A 127 10.85 -5.18 -2.18
CA VAL A 127 12.02 -6.04 -1.95
C VAL A 127 13.27 -5.18 -1.71
N THR A 128 13.52 -4.18 -2.55
CA THR A 128 14.73 -3.33 -2.42
C THR A 128 14.74 -2.45 -1.17
N SER A 129 13.57 -2.10 -0.64
CA SER A 129 13.45 -1.36 0.63
C SER A 129 13.64 -2.23 1.87
N SER A 130 13.33 -3.53 1.78
CA SER A 130 13.34 -4.45 2.93
C SER A 130 14.62 -5.28 3.06
N GLU A 131 15.40 -5.42 1.99
CA GLU A 131 16.47 -6.42 1.92
C GLU A 131 17.88 -5.85 2.14
N SER A 132 18.72 -6.63 2.85
CA SER A 132 20.12 -6.30 3.09
C SER A 132 21.00 -6.58 1.87
N THR A 133 22.00 -5.73 1.63
CA THR A 133 23.01 -5.91 0.58
C THR A 133 24.17 -6.85 0.99
N SER A 134 24.13 -7.42 2.20
CA SER A 134 25.20 -8.28 2.72
C SER A 134 25.41 -9.56 1.90
N VAL A 135 26.66 -9.93 1.64
CA VAL A 135 26.99 -11.20 0.94
C VAL A 135 26.46 -12.42 1.72
N PHE A 136 26.44 -12.36 3.05
CA PHE A 136 25.93 -13.44 3.90
C PHE A 136 24.43 -13.68 3.71
N TYR A 137 23.68 -12.65 3.33
CA TYR A 137 22.25 -12.73 3.06
C TYR A 137 21.96 -13.61 1.81
N PHE A 138 22.86 -13.61 0.82
CA PHE A 138 22.74 -14.40 -0.40
C PHE A 138 23.32 -15.82 -0.29
N LEU A 139 24.12 -16.10 0.74
CA LEU A 139 24.80 -17.38 0.91
C LEU A 139 23.84 -18.60 0.92
N PRO A 140 22.66 -18.56 1.60
CA PRO A 140 21.71 -19.67 1.55
C PRO A 140 21.19 -20.01 0.14
N PHE A 141 21.09 -19.01 -0.76
CA PHE A 141 20.70 -19.24 -2.16
C PHE A 141 21.74 -20.05 -2.95
N ILE A 142 22.98 -20.12 -2.47
CA ILE A 142 24.04 -20.97 -3.05
C ILE A 142 24.08 -22.32 -2.32
N ILE A 143 23.97 -22.31 -0.99
CA ILE A 143 24.08 -23.51 -0.16
C ILE A 143 23.00 -24.54 -0.49
N PHE A 144 21.72 -24.17 -0.58
CA PHE A 144 20.64 -25.15 -0.77
C PHE A 144 20.68 -25.85 -2.15
N PRO A 145 20.92 -25.14 -3.28
CA PRO A 145 21.20 -25.81 -4.55
C PRO A 145 22.43 -26.70 -4.52
N LEU A 146 23.52 -26.26 -3.89
CA LEU A 146 24.72 -27.08 -3.76
C LEU A 146 24.44 -28.36 -2.96
N LEU A 147 23.70 -28.25 -1.85
CA LEU A 147 23.25 -29.37 -1.04
C LEU A 147 22.41 -30.36 -1.87
N PHE A 148 21.51 -29.88 -2.72
CA PHE A 148 20.76 -30.73 -3.65
C PHE A 148 21.69 -31.50 -4.59
N ILE A 149 22.66 -30.81 -5.22
CA ILE A 149 23.59 -31.43 -6.15
C ILE A 149 24.47 -32.46 -5.43
N VAL A 150 25.02 -32.12 -4.27
CA VAL A 150 25.87 -32.99 -3.45
C VAL A 150 25.09 -34.22 -2.99
N SER A 151 23.91 -34.05 -2.42
CA SER A 151 23.05 -35.17 -1.98
C SER A 151 22.66 -36.08 -3.14
N SER A 152 22.41 -35.55 -4.33
CA SER A 152 22.12 -36.34 -5.54
C SER A 152 23.28 -37.25 -5.98
N VAL A 153 24.53 -36.91 -5.61
CA VAL A 153 25.73 -37.71 -5.87
C VAL A 153 25.93 -38.73 -4.76
N PHE A 154 25.81 -38.34 -3.50
CA PHE A 154 26.03 -39.21 -2.35
C PHE A 154 24.97 -40.31 -2.21
N LEU A 155 23.69 -40.00 -2.46
CA LEU A 155 22.61 -40.99 -2.36
C LEU A 155 22.79 -42.17 -3.32
N LYS A 156 23.56 -42.02 -4.41
CA LYS A 156 23.88 -43.10 -5.36
C LYS A 156 24.86 -44.12 -4.78
N LYS A 157 25.68 -43.71 -3.82
CA LYS A 157 26.67 -44.56 -3.13
C LYS A 157 26.06 -45.34 -1.96
N SER A 158 24.79 -45.09 -1.62
CA SER A 158 24.12 -45.73 -0.49
C SER A 158 23.88 -47.23 -0.72
N PRO A 159 24.09 -48.10 0.29
CA PRO A 159 23.81 -49.53 0.18
C PRO A 159 22.32 -49.82 -0.05
N TYR A 160 21.43 -48.90 0.36
CA TYR A 160 19.98 -49.03 0.23
C TYR A 160 19.43 -48.63 -1.14
N TYR A 161 20.30 -48.24 -2.09
CA TYR A 161 19.90 -47.75 -3.42
C TYR A 161 18.91 -48.67 -4.15
N LYS A 162 19.07 -49.99 -4.02
CA LYS A 162 18.19 -50.98 -4.67
C LYS A 162 16.75 -50.96 -4.12
N HIS A 163 16.55 -50.44 -2.91
CA HIS A 163 15.29 -50.43 -2.16
C HIS A 163 14.52 -49.09 -2.22
N TYR A 164 15.12 -48.00 -2.72
CA TYR A 164 14.47 -46.68 -2.73
C TYR A 164 13.08 -46.64 -3.38
N GLY A 165 12.83 -47.43 -4.42
CA GLY A 165 11.49 -47.52 -5.01
C GLY A 165 10.43 -48.10 -4.06
N ARG A 166 10.80 -49.09 -3.23
CA ARG A 166 9.88 -49.65 -2.22
C ARG A 166 9.65 -48.66 -1.08
N ILE A 167 10.73 -48.03 -0.61
CA ILE A 167 10.67 -46.99 0.43
C ILE A 167 9.74 -45.86 -0.02
N PHE A 168 9.93 -45.35 -1.24
CA PHE A 168 9.10 -44.27 -1.78
C PHE A 168 7.61 -44.61 -1.80
N ILE A 169 7.23 -45.83 -2.21
CA ILE A 169 5.82 -46.29 -2.22
C ILE A 169 5.25 -46.38 -0.80
N ILE A 170 5.97 -47.02 0.12
CA ILE A 170 5.52 -47.16 1.52
C ILE A 170 5.33 -45.79 2.15
N THR A 171 6.32 -44.92 2.01
CA THR A 171 6.31 -43.55 2.50
C THR A 171 5.16 -42.74 1.89
N THR A 172 4.85 -42.93 0.60
CA THR A 172 3.71 -42.29 -0.08
C THR A 172 2.39 -42.66 0.58
N ILE A 173 2.14 -43.96 0.79
CA ILE A 173 0.90 -44.45 1.40
C ILE A 173 0.72 -43.87 2.80
N ILE A 174 1.80 -43.87 3.60
CA ILE A 174 1.78 -43.33 4.97
C ILE A 174 1.43 -41.85 4.97
N VAL A 175 2.07 -41.03 4.14
CA VAL A 175 1.83 -39.58 4.13
C VAL A 175 0.43 -39.23 3.63
N VAL A 176 -0.06 -39.92 2.60
CA VAL A 176 -1.44 -39.72 2.13
C VAL A 176 -2.45 -40.09 3.22
N ALA A 177 -2.25 -41.21 3.91
CA ALA A 177 -3.11 -41.61 5.02
C ALA A 177 -3.09 -40.58 6.17
N ILE A 178 -1.91 -40.06 6.54
CA ILE A 178 -1.78 -39.00 7.55
C ILE A 178 -2.53 -37.74 7.13
N LYS A 179 -2.36 -37.30 5.88
CA LYS A 179 -3.00 -36.08 5.38
C LYS A 179 -4.53 -36.17 5.40
N LEU A 180 -5.09 -37.36 5.16
CA LEU A 180 -6.54 -37.58 5.17
C LEU A 180 -7.12 -37.73 6.58
N THR A 181 -6.33 -38.18 7.55
CA THR A 181 -6.81 -38.48 8.92
C THR A 181 -6.54 -37.35 9.92
N ILE A 182 -5.46 -36.57 9.75
CA ILE A 182 -5.07 -35.53 10.69
C ILE A 182 -5.35 -34.15 10.08
N SER A 183 -6.45 -33.51 10.48
CA SER A 183 -6.86 -32.18 9.96
C SER A 183 -5.79 -31.09 10.19
N ASP A 184 -5.11 -31.12 11.34
CA ASP A 184 -4.00 -30.23 11.68
C ASP A 184 -2.84 -30.28 10.69
N PHE A 185 -2.68 -31.38 9.94
CA PHE A 185 -1.63 -31.55 8.94
C PHE A 185 -1.66 -30.47 7.86
N SER A 186 -2.87 -29.96 7.56
CA SER A 186 -3.10 -28.93 6.54
C SER A 186 -2.98 -27.51 7.07
N ASN A 187 -2.62 -27.30 8.35
CA ASN A 187 -2.47 -25.97 8.92
C ASN A 187 -1.31 -25.20 8.27
N ALA A 188 -1.54 -23.91 7.95
CA ALA A 188 -0.59 -23.03 7.25
C ALA A 188 0.84 -23.01 7.84
N LYS A 189 0.98 -23.15 9.16
CA LYS A 189 2.30 -23.18 9.84
C LYS A 189 3.17 -24.40 9.50
N TYR A 190 2.56 -25.50 9.05
CA TYR A 190 3.26 -26.75 8.71
C TYR A 190 3.42 -26.96 7.20
N GLN A 191 2.67 -26.21 6.39
CA GLN A 191 2.67 -26.38 4.94
C GLN A 191 4.04 -26.08 4.32
N ASN A 192 4.38 -26.84 3.29
CA ASN A 192 5.45 -26.47 2.36
C ASN A 192 5.00 -25.22 1.57
N LYS A 193 5.92 -24.27 1.37
CA LYS A 193 5.57 -22.94 0.86
C LYS A 193 5.24 -22.98 -0.62
N MET A 194 5.96 -23.78 -1.41
CA MET A 194 5.66 -24.00 -2.83
C MET A 194 4.30 -24.68 -3.04
N TYR A 195 3.96 -25.69 -2.23
CA TYR A 195 2.66 -26.35 -2.31
C TYR A 195 1.53 -25.36 -1.99
N TYR A 196 1.69 -24.55 -0.95
CA TYR A 196 0.74 -23.48 -0.65
C TYR A 196 0.62 -22.51 -1.83
N PHE A 197 1.75 -22.00 -2.35
CA PHE A 197 1.75 -21.04 -3.46
C PHE A 197 0.96 -21.56 -4.67
N VAL A 198 1.26 -22.77 -5.13
CA VAL A 198 0.59 -23.38 -6.28
C VAL A 198 -0.90 -23.60 -6.02
N THR A 199 -1.26 -24.13 -4.84
CA THR A 199 -2.67 -24.40 -4.52
C THR A 199 -3.49 -23.12 -4.35
N ASP A 200 -2.93 -22.09 -3.72
CA ASP A 200 -3.59 -20.79 -3.55
C ASP A 200 -3.78 -20.07 -4.89
N VAL A 201 -2.78 -20.08 -5.78
CA VAL A 201 -2.89 -19.54 -7.16
C VAL A 201 -3.98 -20.26 -7.95
N ILE A 202 -4.04 -21.60 -7.89
CA ILE A 202 -5.09 -22.38 -8.57
C ILE A 202 -6.47 -22.02 -8.00
N ASN A 203 -6.60 -21.96 -6.68
CA ASN A 203 -7.87 -21.62 -6.02
C ASN A 203 -8.33 -20.20 -6.35
N TYR A 204 -7.41 -19.25 -6.46
CA TYR A 204 -7.70 -17.89 -6.88
C TYR A 204 -8.23 -17.82 -8.32
N GLU A 205 -7.60 -18.55 -9.25
CA GLU A 205 -8.05 -18.60 -10.65
C GLU A 205 -9.38 -19.35 -10.82
N ILE A 206 -9.65 -20.37 -10.01
CA ILE A 206 -10.97 -21.01 -9.94
C ILE A 206 -12.00 -20.02 -9.38
N GLY A 207 -11.71 -19.38 -8.26
CA GLY A 207 -12.61 -18.43 -7.60
C GLY A 207 -12.98 -17.22 -8.46
N LYS A 208 -12.07 -16.74 -9.33
CA LYS A 208 -12.40 -15.71 -10.33
C LYS A 208 -13.53 -16.12 -11.27
N LYS A 209 -13.59 -17.40 -11.65
CA LYS A 209 -14.64 -17.92 -12.53
C LYS A 209 -15.98 -18.03 -11.81
N ASP A 210 -15.96 -18.37 -10.52
CA ASP A 210 -17.16 -18.49 -9.70
C ASP A 210 -17.78 -17.13 -9.34
N VAL A 211 -16.97 -16.07 -9.27
CA VAL A 211 -17.40 -14.69 -9.01
C VAL A 211 -17.93 -13.98 -10.28
N GLN A 212 -18.26 -14.71 -11.36
CA GLN A 212 -18.97 -14.12 -12.50
C GLN A 212 -20.15 -13.29 -11.99
N ALA A 213 -20.13 -12.00 -12.32
CA ALA A 213 -21.03 -11.00 -11.77
C ALA A 213 -22.46 -11.52 -11.82
N VAL A 214 -23.13 -11.53 -10.66
CA VAL A 214 -24.57 -11.74 -10.60
C VAL A 214 -25.18 -10.79 -11.63
N LYS A 215 -25.83 -11.34 -12.66
CA LYS A 215 -26.71 -10.54 -13.50
C LYS A 215 -27.85 -10.12 -12.59
N LEU A 216 -27.72 -8.94 -12.00
CA LEU A 216 -28.84 -8.31 -11.32
C LEU A 216 -29.97 -8.26 -12.34
N ASP A 217 -31.15 -8.77 -11.96
CA ASP A 217 -32.33 -8.44 -12.72
C ASP A 217 -32.43 -6.90 -12.79
N GLY A 218 -32.93 -6.36 -13.90
CA GLY A 218 -32.81 -4.92 -14.21
C GLY A 218 -33.52 -3.96 -13.25
N SER A 219 -33.88 -4.37 -12.03
CA SER A 219 -34.58 -3.55 -11.04
C SER A 219 -33.66 -2.68 -10.17
N ASN A 220 -32.40 -3.06 -9.92
CA ASN A 220 -31.47 -2.28 -9.09
C ASN A 220 -30.04 -2.25 -9.65
N GLU A 221 -29.75 -1.30 -10.55
CA GLU A 221 -28.42 -1.12 -11.13
C GLU A 221 -27.36 -0.63 -10.12
N TYR A 222 -27.75 -0.03 -9.00
CA TYR A 222 -26.84 0.55 -7.99
C TYR A 222 -27.08 -0.08 -6.61
N PRO A 223 -26.60 -1.32 -6.39
CA PRO A 223 -27.00 -2.14 -5.25
C PRO A 223 -26.58 -1.60 -3.88
N PHE A 224 -25.58 -0.72 -3.82
CA PHE A 224 -25.16 -0.06 -2.57
C PHE A 224 -25.89 1.25 -2.27
N LEU A 225 -26.69 1.77 -3.22
CA LEU A 225 -27.35 3.05 -3.09
C LEU A 225 -28.54 2.97 -2.13
N ARG A 226 -28.46 3.68 -1.00
CA ARG A 226 -29.50 3.71 0.06
C ARG A 226 -29.79 5.13 0.52
N GLU A 227 -30.90 5.36 1.21
CA GLU A 227 -31.26 6.69 1.71
C GLU A 227 -30.24 7.12 2.78
N SER A 228 -29.64 8.30 2.61
CA SER A 228 -28.66 8.84 3.56
C SER A 228 -29.27 9.06 4.95
N SER A 229 -30.59 9.25 5.05
CA SER A 229 -31.32 9.37 6.31
C SER A 229 -31.36 8.08 7.14
N GLU A 230 -31.03 6.92 6.55
CA GLU A 230 -30.88 5.66 7.29
C GLU A 230 -29.69 5.72 8.27
N ILE A 231 -28.68 6.53 7.97
CA ILE A 231 -27.52 6.74 8.83
C ILE A 231 -27.85 7.81 9.87
N LYS A 232 -27.97 7.39 11.13
CA LYS A 232 -28.30 8.27 12.24
C LYS A 232 -27.06 8.99 12.76
N ASP A 233 -27.25 10.22 13.22
CA ASP A 233 -26.24 10.92 14.01
C ASP A 233 -26.08 10.26 15.39
N VAL A 234 -24.99 9.52 15.55
CA VAL A 234 -24.57 8.86 16.78
C VAL A 234 -23.51 9.65 17.56
N LEU A 235 -22.90 10.66 16.95
CA LEU A 235 -21.81 11.43 17.56
C LEU A 235 -22.32 12.69 18.26
N GLY A 236 -23.38 13.32 17.74
CA GLY A 236 -24.01 14.53 18.29
C GLY A 236 -24.19 14.53 19.81
N PRO A 237 -24.67 13.44 20.42
CA PRO A 237 -24.83 13.35 21.87
C PRO A 237 -23.54 13.54 22.68
N PHE A 238 -22.34 13.39 22.10
CA PHE A 238 -21.05 13.54 22.77
C PHE A 238 -20.42 14.93 22.60
N PHE A 239 -20.96 15.76 21.71
CA PHE A 239 -20.39 17.06 21.36
C PHE A 239 -21.19 18.24 21.91
N THR A 240 -20.48 19.31 22.22
CA THR A 240 -21.03 20.67 22.35
C THR A 240 -21.03 21.29 20.96
N ILE A 241 -22.22 21.45 20.37
CA ILE A 241 -22.38 21.97 19.00
C ILE A 241 -22.17 23.48 19.00
N LYS A 242 -21.34 23.96 18.07
CA LYS A 242 -21.09 25.38 17.82
C LYS A 242 -21.84 25.84 16.58
N GLU A 243 -22.00 27.15 16.40
CA GLU A 243 -22.59 27.72 15.18
C GLU A 243 -21.66 27.53 13.97
N GLU A 244 -20.37 27.77 14.17
CA GLU A 244 -19.36 27.62 13.13
C GLU A 244 -19.06 26.14 12.81
N LYS A 245 -19.02 25.81 11.52
CA LYS A 245 -18.58 24.51 11.00
C LYS A 245 -17.19 24.13 11.56
N PRO A 246 -17.01 22.94 12.16
CA PRO A 246 -15.74 22.55 12.74
C PRO A 246 -14.75 22.16 11.64
N ASN A 247 -13.46 22.32 11.95
CA ASN A 247 -12.39 21.67 11.20
C ASN A 247 -12.38 20.17 11.54
N VAL A 248 -12.03 19.34 10.57
CA VAL A 248 -11.83 17.90 10.73
C VAL A 248 -10.39 17.57 10.36
N VAL A 249 -9.65 16.97 11.30
CA VAL A 249 -8.27 16.53 11.10
C VAL A 249 -8.22 15.03 11.32
N ILE A 250 -7.89 14.29 10.27
CA ILE A 250 -7.77 12.83 10.30
C ILE A 250 -6.29 12.48 10.25
N ILE A 251 -5.80 11.75 11.25
CA ILE A 251 -4.44 11.23 11.31
C ILE A 251 -4.52 9.72 11.13
N LEU A 252 -4.07 9.26 9.97
CA LEU A 252 -3.98 7.85 9.63
C LEU A 252 -2.53 7.39 9.86
N VAL A 253 -2.33 6.64 10.95
CA VAL A 253 -1.01 6.26 11.45
C VAL A 253 -0.58 4.94 10.81
N GLU A 254 0.50 4.97 10.05
CA GLU A 254 1.10 3.80 9.42
C GLU A 254 1.39 2.71 10.48
N GLY A 255 0.99 1.47 10.21
CA GLY A 255 1.34 0.28 10.99
C GLY A 255 0.79 0.22 12.43
N LEU A 256 0.02 1.22 12.89
CA LEU A 256 -0.48 1.30 14.25
C LEU A 256 -1.63 0.30 14.51
N GLY A 257 -1.29 -0.86 15.07
CA GLY A 257 -2.26 -1.82 15.60
C GLY A 257 -2.76 -1.47 17.02
N SER A 258 -3.96 -1.93 17.38
CA SER A 258 -4.51 -1.72 18.74
C SER A 258 -3.66 -2.38 19.83
N GLU A 259 -2.87 -3.39 19.51
CA GLU A 259 -2.02 -4.10 20.49
C GLU A 259 -0.88 -3.26 21.07
N PHE A 260 -0.54 -2.13 20.45
CA PHE A 260 0.50 -1.21 20.91
C PHE A 260 -0.04 -0.09 21.80
N VAL A 261 -1.36 -0.04 22.01
CA VAL A 261 -2.08 1.07 22.64
C VAL A 261 -2.85 0.57 23.87
N GLY A 262 -2.91 1.40 24.90
CA GLY A 262 -3.65 1.14 26.13
C GLY A 262 -2.98 0.08 26.99
N ASP A 263 -3.73 -0.99 27.25
CA ASP A 263 -3.45 -2.07 28.21
C ASP A 263 -3.27 -3.43 27.51
N LYS A 264 -2.75 -3.42 26.28
CA LYS A 264 -2.56 -4.62 25.45
C LYS A 264 -1.14 -5.18 25.55
N TYR A 265 -0.95 -6.41 25.06
CA TYR A 265 0.32 -7.15 25.16
C TYR A 265 1.58 -6.37 24.75
N TYR A 266 1.53 -5.62 23.65
CA TYR A 266 2.67 -4.82 23.16
C TYR A 266 2.57 -3.33 23.51
N SER A 267 1.75 -2.96 24.49
CA SER A 267 1.64 -1.59 24.97
C SER A 267 2.90 -1.13 25.74
N GLY A 268 2.93 0.14 26.18
CA GLY A 268 4.07 0.74 26.88
C GLY A 268 4.96 1.63 26.00
N PHE A 269 4.74 1.63 24.68
CA PHE A 269 5.54 2.39 23.72
C PHE A 269 4.78 3.53 23.01
N THR A 270 3.54 3.80 23.44
CA THR A 270 2.68 4.88 22.91
C THR A 270 2.16 5.80 24.04
N PRO A 271 3.04 6.37 24.88
CA PRO A 271 2.62 7.11 26.07
C PRO A 271 1.69 8.30 25.77
N TYR A 272 1.86 9.01 24.66
CA TYR A 272 1.00 10.13 24.30
C TYR A 272 -0.39 9.69 23.86
N LEU A 273 -0.50 8.72 22.95
CA LEU A 273 -1.79 8.15 22.54
C LEU A 273 -2.54 7.57 23.75
N ASN A 274 -1.84 6.89 24.66
CA ASN A 274 -2.42 6.41 25.91
C ASN A 274 -3.00 7.55 26.77
N SER A 275 -2.32 8.70 26.81
CA SER A 275 -2.81 9.89 27.51
C SER A 275 -4.08 10.51 26.88
N LEU A 276 -4.39 10.20 25.62
CA LEU A 276 -5.59 10.65 24.92
C LEU A 276 -6.79 9.73 25.13
N ILE A 277 -6.61 8.46 25.51
CA ILE A 277 -7.70 7.50 25.78
C ILE A 277 -8.78 8.10 26.70
N PRO A 278 -8.46 8.60 27.92
CA PRO A 278 -9.47 9.16 28.82
C PRO A 278 -10.05 10.50 28.35
N LYS A 279 -9.45 11.12 27.33
CA LYS A 279 -9.83 12.43 26.77
C LYS A 279 -10.63 12.30 25.45
N SER A 280 -10.94 11.08 25.02
CA SER A 280 -11.50 10.78 23.70
C SER A 280 -12.75 9.91 23.78
N LEU A 281 -13.50 9.83 22.68
CA LEU A 281 -14.28 8.63 22.39
C LEU A 281 -13.31 7.61 21.78
N PHE A 282 -13.17 6.45 22.41
CA PHE A 282 -12.13 5.48 22.09
C PHE A 282 -12.70 4.10 21.80
N TRP A 283 -12.36 3.53 20.65
CA TRP A 283 -12.70 2.16 20.26
C TRP A 283 -11.44 1.30 20.19
N PRO A 284 -11.24 0.35 21.13
CA PRO A 284 -10.16 -0.63 21.02
C PRO A 284 -10.45 -1.72 19.97
N ASN A 285 -11.73 -1.98 19.71
CA ASN A 285 -12.22 -3.07 18.85
C ASN A 285 -12.61 -2.56 17.45
N PHE A 286 -11.76 -1.71 16.87
CA PHE A 286 -11.99 -1.11 15.56
C PHE A 286 -11.14 -1.80 14.48
N LEU A 287 -11.67 -1.89 13.26
CA LEU A 287 -11.07 -2.65 12.18
C LEU A 287 -10.68 -1.77 10.98
N SER A 288 -9.43 -1.90 10.53
CA SER A 288 -9.09 -1.56 9.16
C SER A 288 -9.73 -2.57 8.23
N ASN A 289 -10.22 -2.10 7.09
CA ASN A 289 -10.84 -3.00 6.10
C ASN A 289 -9.81 -3.74 5.25
N THR A 290 -8.54 -3.33 5.34
CA THR A 290 -7.42 -3.97 4.65
C THR A 290 -6.26 -4.26 5.58
N GLY A 291 -5.51 -5.32 5.27
CA GLY A 291 -4.35 -5.74 6.05
C GLY A 291 -3.03 -5.04 5.68
N ARG A 292 -3.12 -4.00 4.84
CA ARG A 292 -2.05 -3.13 4.30
C ARG A 292 -2.66 -1.77 3.90
N THR A 293 -1.82 -0.77 3.66
CA THR A 293 -2.20 0.63 3.37
C THR A 293 -3.09 0.84 2.14
N PHE A 294 -2.93 0.03 1.08
CA PHE A 294 -3.57 0.24 -0.25
C PHE A 294 -5.11 0.43 -0.24
N GLY A 295 -5.81 -0.06 0.79
CA GLY A 295 -7.26 0.06 0.90
C GLY A 295 -7.74 0.89 2.09
N ALA A 296 -6.85 1.39 2.94
CA ALA A 296 -7.23 2.19 4.11
C ALA A 296 -7.82 3.54 3.71
N LEU A 297 -7.15 4.26 2.80
CA LEU A 297 -7.60 5.55 2.27
C LEU A 297 -9.03 5.50 1.67
N PRO A 298 -9.33 4.65 0.68
CA PRO A 298 -10.67 4.60 0.09
C PRO A 298 -11.73 4.07 1.08
N SER A 299 -11.39 3.12 1.95
CA SER A 299 -12.34 2.61 2.95
C SER A 299 -12.73 3.71 3.94
N LEU A 300 -11.75 4.42 4.49
CA LEU A 300 -11.94 5.45 5.50
C LEU A 300 -12.67 6.68 4.94
N MET A 301 -12.24 7.15 3.77
CA MET A 301 -12.67 8.43 3.21
C MET A 301 -13.89 8.31 2.28
N ALA A 302 -14.19 7.13 1.77
CA ALA A 302 -15.26 6.95 0.80
C ALA A 302 -16.18 5.75 1.08
N SER A 303 -15.90 4.88 2.05
CA SER A 303 -16.77 3.73 2.36
C SER A 303 -17.13 2.90 1.10
N VAL A 304 -16.15 2.69 0.22
CA VAL A 304 -16.31 2.06 -1.12
C VAL A 304 -15.89 0.59 -1.12
N PRO A 305 -16.38 -0.21 -2.11
CA PRO A 305 -15.90 -1.57 -2.35
C PRO A 305 -14.41 -1.62 -2.71
N PHE A 306 -13.82 -2.81 -2.73
CA PHE A 306 -12.37 -3.00 -2.93
C PHE A 306 -11.95 -3.25 -4.38
N GLY A 307 -12.84 -3.62 -5.29
CA GLY A 307 -12.44 -4.12 -6.60
C GLY A 307 -11.69 -5.46 -6.52
N ASN A 308 -10.96 -5.82 -7.58
CA ASN A 308 -10.22 -7.08 -7.61
C ASN A 308 -8.91 -6.99 -6.81
N LYS A 309 -8.08 -5.97 -7.08
CA LYS A 309 -6.74 -5.81 -6.49
C LYS A 309 -6.67 -4.76 -5.36
N GLY A 310 -7.78 -4.09 -5.06
CA GLY A 310 -7.81 -2.87 -4.24
C GLY A 310 -8.43 -1.71 -5.04
N PHE A 311 -9.11 -0.79 -4.35
CA PHE A 311 -9.90 0.24 -5.04
C PHE A 311 -9.01 1.22 -5.80
N LEU A 312 -7.85 1.58 -5.23
CA LEU A 312 -6.86 2.44 -5.86
C LEU A 312 -6.18 1.79 -7.08
N GLU A 313 -6.29 0.47 -7.23
CA GLU A 313 -5.73 -0.27 -8.37
C GLU A 313 -6.66 -0.31 -9.59
N ILE A 314 -7.90 0.19 -9.47
CA ILE A 314 -8.83 0.25 -10.59
C ILE A 314 -8.38 1.38 -11.53
N GLU A 315 -7.95 1.02 -12.75
CA GLU A 315 -7.41 1.98 -13.73
C GLU A 315 -8.42 3.07 -14.07
N ASP A 316 -9.67 2.68 -14.34
CA ASP A 316 -10.78 3.61 -14.51
C ASP A 316 -11.52 3.75 -13.19
N THR A 317 -11.10 4.73 -12.39
CA THR A 317 -11.71 5.02 -11.09
C THR A 317 -13.23 5.16 -11.25
N PRO A 318 -14.03 4.23 -10.67
CA PRO A 318 -15.47 4.25 -10.84
C PRO A 318 -16.07 5.50 -10.20
N THR A 319 -17.24 5.92 -10.67
CA THR A 319 -18.02 7.01 -10.12
C THR A 319 -18.38 6.72 -8.66
N HIS A 320 -17.90 7.57 -7.74
CA HIS A 320 -18.13 7.42 -6.31
C HIS A 320 -18.10 8.76 -5.56
N LEU A 321 -18.63 8.75 -4.35
CA LEU A 321 -18.58 9.89 -3.44
C LEU A 321 -17.47 9.68 -2.41
N SER A 322 -17.04 10.75 -1.73
CA SER A 322 -16.18 10.66 -0.55
C SER A 322 -16.50 11.79 0.44
N LEU A 323 -15.96 11.67 1.65
CA LEU A 323 -15.94 12.76 2.63
C LEU A 323 -15.30 14.02 2.03
N PHE A 324 -14.25 13.88 1.21
CA PHE A 324 -13.64 15.01 0.51
C PHE A 324 -14.63 15.67 -0.44
N SER A 325 -15.29 14.91 -1.32
CA SER A 325 -16.15 15.50 -2.34
C SER A 325 -17.38 16.17 -1.73
N VAL A 326 -17.98 15.56 -0.71
CA VAL A 326 -19.13 16.12 0.00
C VAL A 326 -18.75 17.38 0.79
N LEU A 327 -17.66 17.37 1.55
CA LEU A 327 -17.29 18.55 2.35
C LEU A 327 -16.77 19.70 1.49
N LYS A 328 -16.04 19.43 0.40
CA LYS A 328 -15.58 20.47 -0.53
C LYS A 328 -16.75 21.26 -1.11
N LYS A 329 -17.80 20.57 -1.55
CA LYS A 329 -19.06 21.19 -2.02
C LYS A 329 -19.76 22.03 -0.96
N ASN A 330 -19.54 21.73 0.31
CA ASN A 330 -20.07 22.46 1.45
C ASN A 330 -19.14 23.57 1.97
N GLY A 331 -18.14 23.96 1.16
CA GLY A 331 -17.25 25.08 1.41
C GLY A 331 -16.04 24.75 2.29
N TYR A 332 -15.71 23.46 2.46
CA TYR A 332 -14.48 23.07 3.15
C TYR A 332 -13.28 23.16 2.21
N THR A 333 -12.15 23.65 2.72
CA THR A 333 -10.86 23.43 2.09
C THR A 333 -10.42 21.99 2.35
N THR A 334 -10.06 21.23 1.32
CA THR A 334 -9.66 19.82 1.46
C THR A 334 -8.16 19.61 1.22
N SER A 335 -7.48 19.00 2.17
CA SER A 335 -6.03 18.81 2.15
C SER A 335 -5.62 17.37 2.42
N PHE A 336 -4.58 16.91 1.72
CA PHE A 336 -3.89 15.65 1.96
C PHE A 336 -2.41 15.91 2.24
N PHE A 337 -1.86 15.27 3.27
CA PHE A 337 -0.46 15.41 3.69
C PHE A 337 0.18 14.02 3.81
N SER A 338 1.31 13.82 3.13
CA SER A 338 2.13 12.62 3.23
C SER A 338 3.62 12.95 3.10
N GLY A 339 4.47 12.03 3.56
CA GLY A 339 5.92 12.12 3.39
C GLY A 339 6.45 11.44 2.13
N ASP A 340 5.66 10.51 1.57
CA ASP A 340 5.97 9.70 0.39
C ASP A 340 5.34 10.29 -0.88
N GLN A 341 5.72 9.76 -2.04
CA GLN A 341 5.10 10.14 -3.30
C GLN A 341 3.64 9.66 -3.35
N SER A 342 2.71 10.55 -3.66
CA SER A 342 1.29 10.19 -3.79
C SER A 342 1.00 9.27 -4.99
N SER A 343 1.96 9.11 -5.91
CA SER A 343 1.90 8.11 -6.99
C SER A 343 2.05 6.68 -6.49
N PHE A 344 2.71 6.46 -5.34
CA PHE A 344 2.78 5.15 -4.69
C PHE A 344 1.38 4.67 -4.29
N ASP A 345 1.08 3.40 -4.57
CA ASP A 345 -0.27 2.81 -4.45
C ASP A 345 -1.37 3.61 -5.17
N LYS A 346 -1.01 4.44 -6.15
CA LYS A 346 -1.92 5.25 -6.98
C LYS A 346 -2.87 6.15 -6.17
N LYS A 347 -2.49 6.55 -4.95
CA LYS A 347 -3.29 7.44 -4.09
C LYS A 347 -3.69 8.71 -4.83
N ILE A 348 -2.78 9.28 -5.61
CA ILE A 348 -3.01 10.52 -6.35
C ILE A 348 -4.23 10.45 -7.29
N ASN A 349 -4.54 9.30 -7.89
CA ASN A 349 -5.68 9.18 -8.79
C ASN A 349 -7.01 9.38 -8.03
N PHE A 350 -7.11 8.82 -6.82
CA PHE A 350 -8.25 9.02 -5.92
C PHE A 350 -8.34 10.48 -5.43
N LEU A 351 -7.21 11.08 -5.07
CA LEU A 351 -7.16 12.48 -4.61
C LEU A 351 -7.54 13.47 -5.73
N ASP A 352 -7.03 13.24 -6.95
CA ASP A 352 -7.36 14.06 -8.12
C ASP A 352 -8.82 13.89 -8.54
N TYR A 353 -9.37 12.67 -8.47
CA TYR A 353 -10.78 12.40 -8.76
C TYR A 353 -11.72 13.23 -7.86
N HIS A 354 -11.35 13.40 -6.58
CA HIS A 354 -12.09 14.25 -5.64
C HIS A 354 -11.70 15.72 -5.69
N GLY A 355 -10.72 16.10 -6.53
CA GLY A 355 -10.29 17.48 -6.75
C GLY A 355 -9.88 18.18 -5.46
N LEU A 356 -9.04 17.55 -4.63
CA LEU A 356 -8.53 18.17 -3.40
C LEU A 356 -7.90 19.54 -3.68
N ASP A 357 -8.07 20.49 -2.75
CA ASP A 357 -7.43 21.82 -2.86
C ASP A 357 -5.92 21.73 -2.70
N ASN A 358 -5.47 20.92 -1.72
CA ASN A 358 -4.05 20.76 -1.41
C ASN A 358 -3.68 19.29 -1.37
N VAL A 359 -2.69 18.90 -2.17
CA VAL A 359 -1.99 17.61 -2.05
C VAL A 359 -0.53 17.91 -1.75
N ILE A 360 -0.11 17.66 -0.52
CA ILE A 360 1.25 17.89 -0.03
C ILE A 360 1.93 16.54 0.14
N ASP A 361 2.57 16.06 -0.93
CA ASP A 361 3.36 14.83 -0.95
C ASP A 361 4.86 15.15 -0.98
N GLU A 362 5.71 14.13 -1.15
CA GLU A 362 7.17 14.26 -1.17
C GLU A 362 7.70 15.44 -2.02
N ASN A 363 7.06 15.76 -3.15
CA ASN A 363 7.51 16.81 -4.07
C ASN A 363 7.33 18.24 -3.51
N LYS A 364 6.58 18.40 -2.41
CA LYS A 364 6.28 19.68 -1.77
C LYS A 364 7.04 19.91 -0.45
N TYR A 365 8.16 19.21 -0.27
CA TYR A 365 9.14 19.44 0.79
C TYR A 365 10.43 20.01 0.19
N ASP A 366 10.91 21.15 0.72
CA ASP A 366 12.19 21.72 0.32
C ASP A 366 13.37 21.03 1.03
N SER A 367 14.58 21.45 0.67
CA SER A 367 15.82 20.92 1.24
C SER A 367 16.04 21.23 2.73
N SER A 368 15.14 21.98 3.38
CA SER A 368 15.20 22.21 4.83
C SER A 368 14.59 21.08 5.67
N TYR A 369 13.88 20.14 5.03
CA TYR A 369 13.32 18.96 5.68
C TYR A 369 14.32 17.79 5.55
N PRO A 370 14.78 17.19 6.67
CA PRO A 370 15.63 16.00 6.61
C PRO A 370 14.84 14.81 6.07
N LYS A 371 15.37 14.20 5.01
CA LYS A 371 14.83 12.97 4.42
C LYS A 371 15.62 11.76 4.93
N SER A 372 14.91 10.73 5.41
CA SER A 372 15.54 9.52 5.91
C SER A 372 15.90 8.59 4.77
N THR A 373 17.16 8.18 4.69
CA THR A 373 17.65 7.27 3.65
C THR A 373 18.33 6.08 4.30
N ASN A 374 17.98 4.87 3.88
CA ASN A 374 18.70 3.65 4.25
C ASN A 374 20.18 3.80 3.85
N GLY A 375 21.09 3.67 4.82
CA GLY A 375 22.52 3.88 4.62
C GLY A 375 23.19 2.86 3.68
N ASP A 376 22.62 1.66 3.52
CA ASP A 376 23.18 0.59 2.70
C ASP A 376 22.71 0.67 1.23
N THR A 377 21.48 1.12 1.00
CA THR A 377 20.85 1.13 -0.34
C THR A 377 20.63 2.54 -0.90
N GLY A 378 20.72 3.58 -0.07
CA GLY A 378 20.30 4.94 -0.40
C GLY A 378 18.78 5.09 -0.57
N PHE A 379 18.01 4.03 -0.32
CA PHE A 379 16.56 4.01 -0.51
C PHE A 379 15.85 4.87 0.54
N SER A 380 14.76 5.54 0.15
CA SER A 380 13.91 6.31 1.05
C SER A 380 12.45 6.22 0.64
N TRP A 381 11.58 5.95 1.60
CA TRP A 381 10.13 6.12 1.43
C TRP A 381 9.69 7.58 1.41
N GLY A 382 10.42 8.48 2.06
CA GLY A 382 10.02 9.88 2.15
C GLY A 382 10.44 10.56 3.45
N TYR A 383 9.61 11.47 3.94
CA TYR A 383 9.85 12.26 5.16
C TYR A 383 9.19 11.65 6.41
N SER A 384 9.94 11.61 7.53
CA SER A 384 9.45 11.09 8.81
C SER A 384 8.21 11.82 9.36
N ASP A 385 7.50 11.19 10.30
CA ASP A 385 6.23 11.68 10.85
C ASP A 385 6.35 13.10 11.43
N TYR A 386 7.47 13.40 12.11
CA TYR A 386 7.76 14.73 12.64
C TYR A 386 7.79 15.79 11.55
N GLU A 387 8.44 15.49 10.41
CA GLU A 387 8.56 16.40 9.28
C GLU A 387 7.22 16.56 8.54
N ILE A 388 6.42 15.50 8.41
CA ILE A 388 5.05 15.57 7.87
C ILE A 388 4.19 16.50 8.72
N PHE A 389 4.19 16.32 10.04
CA PHE A 389 3.41 17.17 10.94
C PHE A 389 3.91 18.63 10.96
N LYS A 390 5.21 18.85 10.89
CA LYS A 390 5.80 20.19 10.79
C LYS A 390 5.37 20.87 9.48
N ARG A 391 5.46 20.16 8.34
CA ARG A 391 5.03 20.67 7.04
C ARG A 391 3.54 20.99 7.03
N THR A 392 2.73 20.14 7.67
CA THR A 392 1.29 20.34 7.85
C THR A 392 1.03 21.64 8.62
N LEU A 393 1.66 21.84 9.79
CA LEU A 393 1.48 23.06 10.58
C LEU A 393 1.88 24.34 9.83
N VAL A 394 2.88 24.27 8.95
CA VAL A 394 3.27 25.38 8.07
C VAL A 394 2.16 25.69 7.06
N GLU A 395 1.62 24.68 6.39
CA GLU A 395 0.55 24.85 5.39
C GLU A 395 -0.70 25.45 6.03
N LEU A 396 -1.10 24.91 7.18
CA LEU A 396 -2.29 25.33 7.92
C LEU A 396 -2.27 26.79 8.40
N LYS A 397 -1.16 27.52 8.32
CA LYS A 397 -1.13 28.96 8.62
C LYS A 397 -1.92 29.77 7.60
N ASN A 398 -1.95 29.33 6.34
CA ASN A 398 -2.57 30.04 5.23
C ASN A 398 -3.84 29.33 4.69
N THR A 399 -4.17 28.16 5.22
CA THR A 399 -5.36 27.39 4.81
C THR A 399 -6.62 27.93 5.47
N LYS A 400 -7.66 28.21 4.67
CA LYS A 400 -8.93 28.77 5.12
C LYS A 400 -9.83 27.69 5.78
N ALA A 401 -10.42 28.02 6.92
CA ALA A 401 -11.45 27.21 7.59
C ALA A 401 -12.86 27.45 6.98
N PRO A 402 -13.80 26.48 7.10
CA PRO A 402 -13.61 25.15 7.66
C PRO A 402 -12.77 24.27 6.74
N ARG A 403 -12.11 23.26 7.30
CA ARG A 403 -11.22 22.37 6.54
C ARG A 403 -11.36 20.91 6.90
N LEU A 404 -11.00 20.07 5.94
CA LEU A 404 -10.81 18.63 6.10
C LEU A 404 -9.36 18.32 5.72
N ASP A 405 -8.57 17.93 6.72
CA ASP A 405 -7.18 17.55 6.53
C ASP A 405 -7.03 16.04 6.78
N LEU A 406 -6.49 15.31 5.79
CA LEU A 406 -6.03 13.94 5.98
C LEU A 406 -4.50 13.91 6.01
N ILE A 407 -3.93 13.42 7.11
CA ILE A 407 -2.50 13.27 7.32
C ILE A 407 -2.19 11.78 7.40
N THR A 408 -1.38 11.26 6.49
CA THR A 408 -0.91 9.88 6.51
C THR A 408 0.55 9.84 6.95
N THR A 409 0.84 9.11 8.02
CA THR A 409 2.20 8.97 8.54
C THR A 409 2.96 7.84 7.83
N GLN A 410 4.24 7.62 8.13
CA GLN A 410 5.06 6.59 7.45
C GLN A 410 6.13 5.90 8.32
N THR A 411 6.43 6.41 9.52
CA THR A 411 7.66 6.03 10.24
C THR A 411 7.64 4.58 10.77
N ILE A 412 6.45 4.02 11.05
CA ILE A 412 6.30 2.63 11.49
C ILE A 412 6.23 1.70 10.25
N HIS A 413 7.23 1.79 9.37
CA HIS A 413 7.34 1.00 8.14
C HIS A 413 8.78 0.53 7.93
N GLU A 414 9.00 -0.64 7.33
CA GLU A 414 10.35 -1.12 7.01
C GLU A 414 11.12 -0.13 6.12
N PRO A 415 12.42 0.15 6.37
CA PRO A 415 13.33 -0.50 7.33
C PRO A 415 13.37 0.13 8.74
N PHE A 416 12.31 0.83 9.15
CA PHE A 416 12.20 1.53 10.44
C PHE A 416 13.34 2.53 10.66
N ASP A 417 13.67 3.28 9.61
CA ASP A 417 14.68 4.33 9.65
C ASP A 417 14.04 5.72 9.77
N PHE A 418 14.61 6.55 10.63
CA PHE A 418 14.08 7.87 10.95
C PHE A 418 15.18 8.75 11.59
N PRO A 419 15.06 10.09 11.56
CA PRO A 419 16.05 10.96 12.17
C PRO A 419 16.18 10.65 13.66
N VAL A 420 17.40 10.73 14.20
CA VAL A 420 17.71 10.47 15.62
C VAL A 420 17.35 9.05 16.14
N LYS A 421 17.28 8.04 15.27
CA LYS A 421 17.01 6.61 15.60
C LYS A 421 17.80 6.09 16.81
N GLU A 422 19.10 6.34 16.86
CA GLU A 422 19.97 5.94 17.98
C GLU A 422 19.49 6.42 19.36
N SER A 423 18.92 7.62 19.43
CA SER A 423 18.38 8.15 20.69
C SER A 423 17.11 7.41 21.13
N TYR A 424 16.29 6.95 20.19
CA TYR A 424 15.07 6.20 20.47
C TYR A 424 15.36 4.74 20.77
N LEU A 425 16.40 4.14 20.17
CA LEU A 425 16.90 2.83 20.58
C LEU A 425 17.31 2.81 22.06
N LYS A 426 18.00 3.87 22.54
CA LYS A 426 18.34 4.03 23.96
C LYS A 426 17.13 4.25 24.85
N LYS A 427 16.07 4.91 24.35
CA LYS A 427 14.79 5.03 25.09
C LYS A 427 14.11 3.69 25.27
N VAL A 428 14.15 2.82 24.25
CA VAL A 428 13.65 1.44 24.37
C VAL A 428 14.42 0.70 25.47
N ASP A 429 15.76 0.79 25.50
CA ASP A 429 16.57 0.19 26.58
C ASP A 429 16.19 0.74 27.96
N SER A 430 15.91 2.05 28.04
CA SER A 430 15.53 2.68 29.32
C SER A 430 14.18 2.19 29.81
N ILE A 431 13.22 1.93 28.91
CA ILE A 431 11.91 1.37 29.23
C ILE A 431 12.07 -0.08 29.72
N ILE A 432 12.87 -0.89 29.03
CA ILE A 432 13.17 -2.29 29.43
C ILE A 432 13.78 -2.34 30.84
N ASN A 433 14.70 -1.43 31.15
CA ASN A 433 15.41 -1.40 32.44
C ASN A 433 14.65 -0.70 33.57
N SER A 434 13.43 -0.22 33.31
CA SER A 434 12.61 0.46 34.32
C SER A 434 11.69 -0.54 35.05
N ASP A 435 11.17 -0.17 36.21
CA ASP A 435 10.14 -0.95 36.94
C ASP A 435 8.75 -0.90 36.27
N THR A 436 8.69 -0.65 34.96
CA THR A 436 7.42 -0.62 34.21
C THR A 436 6.92 -2.05 34.02
N ASP A 437 5.69 -2.31 34.46
CA ASP A 437 5.02 -3.60 34.26
C ASP A 437 4.62 -3.76 32.77
N LEU A 438 5.47 -4.45 32.00
CA LEU A 438 5.24 -4.76 30.59
C LEU A 438 4.82 -6.23 30.45
N GLU A 439 3.71 -6.46 29.75
CA GLU A 439 3.27 -7.83 29.44
C GLU A 439 4.18 -8.50 28.40
N VAL A 440 4.69 -7.73 27.43
CA VAL A 440 5.67 -8.21 26.44
C VAL A 440 7.03 -8.47 27.09
N THR A 441 7.65 -9.60 26.72
CA THR A 441 8.95 -10.01 27.26
C THR A 441 10.12 -9.16 26.72
N GLU A 442 11.16 -8.96 27.55
CA GLU A 442 12.42 -8.30 27.15
C GLU A 442 13.02 -8.89 25.86
N LYS A 443 13.00 -10.23 25.73
CA LYS A 443 13.51 -10.94 24.55
C LYS A 443 12.78 -10.49 23.28
N GLN A 444 11.46 -10.34 23.33
CA GLN A 444 10.66 -9.90 22.18
C GLN A 444 10.88 -8.42 21.87
N ILE A 445 11.05 -7.58 22.90
CA ILE A 445 11.38 -6.16 22.70
C ILE A 445 12.75 -6.04 22.03
N THR A 446 13.78 -6.68 22.58
CA THR A 446 15.14 -6.65 22.04
C THR A 446 15.21 -7.17 20.60
N ALA A 447 14.47 -8.23 20.27
CA ALA A 447 14.41 -8.76 18.90
C ALA A 447 13.72 -7.82 17.89
N ASN A 448 12.89 -6.88 18.36
CA ASN A 448 12.12 -5.95 17.53
C ASN A 448 12.40 -4.49 17.91
N LYS A 449 13.59 -4.20 18.44
CA LYS A 449 13.92 -2.92 19.09
C LYS A 449 13.72 -1.71 18.20
N GLU A 450 14.02 -1.84 16.90
CA GLU A 450 13.83 -0.77 15.93
C GLU A 450 12.35 -0.43 15.70
N ILE A 451 11.47 -1.43 15.78
CA ILE A 451 10.02 -1.26 15.66
C ILE A 451 9.48 -0.51 16.88
N PHE A 452 9.89 -0.90 18.09
CA PHE A 452 9.49 -0.17 19.30
C PHE A 452 10.04 1.26 19.32
N ALA A 453 11.24 1.47 18.79
CA ALA A 453 11.83 2.80 18.64
C ALA A 453 11.05 3.67 17.63
N SER A 454 10.61 3.10 16.50
CA SER A 454 9.80 3.82 15.51
C SER A 454 8.39 4.15 16.05
N ILE A 455 7.77 3.25 16.81
CA ILE A 455 6.49 3.50 17.50
C ILE A 455 6.62 4.67 18.48
N LEU A 456 7.67 4.69 19.32
CA LEU A 456 7.94 5.81 20.24
C LEU A 456 8.16 7.13 19.48
N TYR A 457 8.84 7.09 18.34
CA TYR A 457 9.06 8.28 17.51
C TYR A 457 7.75 8.79 16.90
N ALA A 458 6.92 7.91 16.36
CA ALA A 458 5.62 8.24 15.80
C ALA A 458 4.68 8.82 16.87
N ASP A 459 4.62 8.21 18.05
CA ASP A 459 3.84 8.71 19.20
C ASP A 459 4.31 10.11 19.63
N LYS A 460 5.63 10.33 19.72
CA LYS A 460 6.20 11.64 20.04
C LYS A 460 5.94 12.68 18.94
N SER A 461 5.86 12.26 17.69
CA SER A 461 5.55 13.13 16.55
C SER A 461 4.09 13.57 16.58
N ILE A 462 3.17 12.67 16.94
CA ILE A 462 1.75 12.98 17.18
C ILE A 462 1.61 13.95 18.36
N GLU A 463 2.36 13.74 19.45
CA GLU A 463 2.41 14.69 20.57
C GLU A 463 2.83 16.08 20.10
N MET A 464 3.94 16.18 19.36
CA MET A 464 4.40 17.45 18.81
C MET A 464 3.32 18.14 17.98
N PHE A 465 2.63 17.40 17.12
CA PHE A 465 1.57 17.93 16.28
C PHE A 465 0.40 18.46 17.09
N ILE A 466 -0.20 17.64 17.96
CA ILE A 466 -1.39 18.00 18.72
C ILE A 466 -1.09 19.12 19.71
N GLU A 467 0.05 19.11 20.40
CA GLU A 467 0.43 20.18 21.33
C GLU A 467 0.76 21.50 20.60
N SER A 468 1.28 21.43 19.37
CA SER A 468 1.46 22.62 18.54
C SER A 468 0.13 23.12 17.99
N TYR A 469 -0.77 22.22 17.60
CA TYR A 469 -2.08 22.57 17.09
C TYR A 469 -2.96 23.23 18.16
N LYS A 470 -2.89 22.78 19.42
CA LYS A 470 -3.57 23.41 20.57
C LYS A 470 -3.33 24.90 20.72
N LYS A 471 -2.20 25.41 20.20
CA LYS A 471 -1.83 26.84 20.25
C LYS A 471 -2.50 27.68 19.16
N ARG A 472 -3.20 27.05 18.21
CA ARG A 472 -3.88 27.72 17.10
C ARG A 472 -5.25 28.24 17.55
N ALA A 473 -5.67 29.36 16.96
CA ALA A 473 -6.97 29.97 17.24
C ALA A 473 -8.17 29.05 16.92
N ASP A 474 -8.01 28.15 15.96
CA ASP A 474 -9.04 27.25 15.45
C ASP A 474 -9.11 25.89 16.19
N TYR A 475 -8.23 25.64 17.16
CA TYR A 475 -8.21 24.39 17.94
C TYR A 475 -9.55 24.10 18.61
N ASN A 476 -10.15 25.12 19.24
CA ASN A 476 -11.40 24.96 20.00
C ASN A 476 -12.60 24.53 19.14
N ASN A 477 -12.51 24.64 17.81
CA ASN A 477 -13.53 24.19 16.85
C ASN A 477 -12.95 23.15 15.88
N THR A 478 -12.25 22.13 16.42
CA THR A 478 -11.63 21.07 15.63
C THR A 478 -11.99 19.69 16.19
N ILE A 479 -12.27 18.75 15.29
CA ILE A 479 -12.45 17.32 15.57
C ILE A 479 -11.23 16.58 15.03
N PHE A 480 -10.53 15.85 15.91
CA PHE A 480 -9.43 14.96 15.54
C PHE A 480 -9.93 13.52 15.49
N ILE A 481 -9.61 12.83 14.39
CA ILE A 481 -9.85 11.39 14.23
C ILE A 481 -8.49 10.73 14.04
N ILE A 482 -8.10 9.84 14.94
CA ILE A 482 -6.80 9.16 14.88
C ILE A 482 -7.05 7.66 14.80
N SER A 483 -6.48 7.01 13.79
CA SER A 483 -6.57 5.56 13.59
C SER A 483 -5.31 5.01 12.96
N GLY A 484 -5.02 3.74 13.19
CA GLY A 484 -4.09 3.01 12.34
C GLY A 484 -4.66 2.76 10.95
N ASP A 485 -3.80 2.63 9.94
CA ASP A 485 -4.18 2.20 8.59
C ASP A 485 -4.29 0.67 8.49
N HIS A 486 -3.40 -0.04 9.17
CA HIS A 486 -3.37 -1.47 9.41
C HIS A 486 -2.43 -1.79 10.59
N ARG A 487 -2.41 -3.05 11.03
CA ARG A 487 -1.44 -3.50 12.04
C ARG A 487 -0.12 -3.92 11.40
N LEU A 488 1.01 -3.36 11.87
CA LEU A 488 2.37 -3.66 11.36
C LEU A 488 2.65 -5.17 11.33
N ILE A 489 3.37 -5.68 10.34
CA ILE A 489 3.46 -7.14 10.10
C ILE A 489 4.66 -7.86 10.73
N PRO A 490 5.86 -7.28 10.84
CA PRO A 490 7.06 -8.02 11.27
C PRO A 490 7.01 -8.63 12.69
N ILE A 491 6.14 -8.14 13.57
CA ILE A 491 5.91 -8.72 14.91
C ILE A 491 4.90 -9.88 14.81
N ALA A 492 5.06 -10.93 15.61
CA ALA A 492 4.10 -12.05 15.63
C ALA A 492 2.66 -11.54 15.90
N GLN A 493 1.68 -12.05 15.15
CA GLN A 493 0.27 -11.74 15.36
C GLN A 493 -0.35 -12.76 16.31
N LYS A 494 -1.16 -12.30 17.27
CA LYS A 494 -1.85 -13.20 18.22
C LYS A 494 -2.87 -14.11 17.54
N ASP A 495 -3.55 -13.60 16.52
CA ASP A 495 -4.59 -14.28 15.75
C ASP A 495 -4.84 -13.58 14.38
N GLN A 496 -5.78 -14.11 13.60
CA GLN A 496 -6.12 -13.64 12.25
C GLN A 496 -6.79 -12.26 12.24
N LEU A 497 -7.54 -11.91 13.28
CA LEU A 497 -8.27 -10.65 13.38
C LEU A 497 -7.30 -9.49 13.70
N CYS A 498 -6.24 -9.80 14.45
CA CYS A 498 -5.19 -8.87 14.86
C CYS A 498 -4.61 -8.04 13.71
N ARG A 499 -4.49 -8.62 12.51
CA ARG A 499 -4.00 -7.92 11.31
C ARG A 499 -4.83 -6.68 10.94
N PHE A 500 -6.12 -6.72 11.24
CA PHE A 500 -7.08 -5.68 10.91
C PHE A 500 -7.38 -4.79 12.12
N ASN A 501 -6.99 -5.17 13.34
CA ASN A 501 -7.37 -4.44 14.53
C ASN A 501 -6.48 -3.20 14.74
N VAL A 502 -7.07 -2.03 14.53
CA VAL A 502 -6.45 -0.72 14.71
C VAL A 502 -7.28 0.11 15.70
N PRO A 503 -6.68 1.01 16.49
CA PRO A 503 -7.43 1.82 17.43
C PRO A 503 -8.18 2.92 16.68
N LEU A 504 -9.31 3.39 17.23
CA LEU A 504 -9.95 4.63 16.78
C LEU A 504 -10.12 5.58 17.96
N PHE A 505 -9.61 6.79 17.79
CA PHE A 505 -9.81 7.92 18.69
C PHE A 505 -10.62 9.00 17.97
N ILE A 506 -11.68 9.48 18.60
CA ILE A 506 -12.28 10.77 18.28
C ILE A 506 -11.97 11.70 19.46
N TYR A 507 -11.04 12.62 19.23
CA TYR A 507 -10.55 13.58 20.21
C TYR A 507 -10.97 15.00 19.81
N SER A 508 -11.51 15.79 20.73
CA SER A 508 -11.87 17.19 20.45
C SER A 508 -12.05 17.98 21.75
N PRO A 509 -11.67 19.27 21.79
CA PRO A 509 -12.07 20.18 22.87
C PRO A 509 -13.59 20.43 22.92
N MET A 510 -14.34 19.99 21.91
CA MET A 510 -15.80 20.10 21.86
C MET A 510 -16.52 18.92 22.52
N LEU A 511 -15.79 17.87 22.95
CA LEU A 511 -16.40 16.76 23.66
C LEU A 511 -16.89 17.21 25.04
N LYS A 512 -18.16 16.96 25.35
CA LYS A 512 -18.71 17.18 26.70
C LYS A 512 -18.60 15.94 27.60
N GLN A 513 -18.37 14.77 27.00
CA GLN A 513 -18.12 13.52 27.69
C GLN A 513 -17.19 12.63 26.85
N THR A 514 -16.42 11.78 27.52
CA THR A 514 -15.51 10.79 26.93
C THR A 514 -16.03 9.39 27.23
N SER A 515 -15.65 8.39 26.43
CA SER A 515 -16.15 7.02 26.62
C SER A 515 -15.29 6.00 25.88
N LYS A 516 -15.10 4.83 26.49
CA LYS A 516 -14.53 3.64 25.83
C LYS A 516 -15.68 2.80 25.26
N MET A 517 -15.68 2.58 23.95
CA MET A 517 -16.71 1.87 23.22
C MET A 517 -16.17 0.51 22.77
N ASN A 518 -16.63 -0.58 23.38
CA ASN A 518 -16.15 -1.93 23.02
C ASN A 518 -16.92 -2.54 21.85
N SER A 519 -17.92 -1.84 21.30
CA SER A 519 -18.56 -2.23 20.04
C SER A 519 -17.56 -2.25 18.88
N VAL A 520 -17.83 -3.13 17.92
CA VAL A 520 -17.03 -3.30 16.72
C VAL A 520 -17.52 -2.34 15.65
N SER A 521 -16.60 -1.62 15.01
CA SER A 521 -16.83 -0.83 13.80
C SER A 521 -15.56 -0.85 12.93
N SER A 522 -15.61 -0.30 11.72
CA SER A 522 -14.50 -0.32 10.76
C SER A 522 -14.29 1.00 10.05
N HIS A 523 -13.20 1.14 9.26
CA HIS A 523 -12.95 2.33 8.43
C HIS A 523 -14.15 2.70 7.55
N LEU A 524 -14.88 1.71 7.02
CA LEU A 524 -16.10 1.95 6.23
C LEU A 524 -17.18 2.75 6.98
N ASP A 525 -17.17 2.73 8.31
CA ASP A 525 -18.20 3.35 9.14
C ASP A 525 -17.90 4.82 9.48
N VAL A 526 -16.68 5.31 9.24
CA VAL A 526 -16.24 6.66 9.65
C VAL A 526 -16.89 7.76 8.81
N THR A 527 -16.72 7.72 7.48
CA THR A 527 -17.31 8.71 6.56
C THR A 527 -18.83 8.86 6.73
N PRO A 528 -19.64 7.78 6.71
CA PRO A 528 -21.09 7.93 6.91
C PRO A 528 -21.45 8.52 8.28
N SER A 529 -20.73 8.15 9.36
CA SER A 529 -20.97 8.73 10.69
C SER A 529 -20.70 10.22 10.76
N LEU A 530 -19.57 10.64 10.20
CA LEU A 530 -19.16 12.03 10.25
C LEU A 530 -20.09 12.90 9.39
N LEU A 531 -20.49 12.42 8.22
CA LEU A 531 -21.46 13.13 7.38
C LEU A 531 -22.84 13.24 8.05
N ALA A 532 -23.32 12.18 8.71
CA ALA A 532 -24.58 12.23 9.45
C ALA A 532 -24.52 13.24 10.60
N PHE A 533 -23.43 13.24 11.37
CA PHE A 533 -23.18 14.23 12.42
C PHE A 533 -23.13 15.67 11.87
N LEU A 534 -22.35 15.90 10.81
CA LEU A 534 -22.16 17.24 10.26
C LEU A 534 -23.42 17.77 9.58
N SER A 535 -24.16 16.92 8.89
CA SER A 535 -25.42 17.28 8.22
C SER A 535 -26.48 17.71 9.22
N LYS A 536 -26.66 16.95 10.30
CA LYS A 536 -27.64 17.25 11.34
C LYS A 536 -27.31 18.51 12.14
N ASN A 537 -26.04 18.81 12.35
CA ASN A 537 -25.62 19.84 13.31
C ASN A 537 -25.05 21.13 12.67
N TYR A 538 -24.64 21.11 11.39
CA TYR A 538 -23.94 22.25 10.75
C TYR A 538 -24.44 22.57 9.34
N ASN A 539 -25.67 22.18 9.00
CA ASN A 539 -26.30 22.43 7.69
C ASN A 539 -25.42 21.96 6.51
N ILE A 540 -24.73 20.83 6.68
CA ILE A 540 -23.99 20.18 5.58
C ILE A 540 -25.00 19.45 4.70
N THR A 541 -25.08 19.88 3.44
CA THR A 541 -25.92 19.23 2.43
C THR A 541 -25.24 17.94 1.98
N ILE A 542 -25.91 16.82 2.20
CA ILE A 542 -25.48 15.49 1.74
C ILE A 542 -26.44 15.00 0.64
N PRO A 543 -25.98 14.14 -0.29
CA PRO A 543 -26.87 13.52 -1.28
C PRO A 543 -28.01 12.77 -0.59
N GLN A 544 -29.21 12.81 -1.17
CA GLN A 544 -30.37 12.09 -0.62
C GLN A 544 -30.08 10.59 -0.50
N LYS A 545 -29.42 10.01 -1.50
CA LYS A 545 -28.94 8.63 -1.48
C LYS A 545 -27.42 8.57 -1.59
N ALA A 546 -26.80 7.65 -0.88
CA ALA A 546 -25.36 7.44 -0.92
C ALA A 546 -25.00 5.94 -1.00
N PRO A 547 -23.86 5.58 -1.62
CA PRO A 547 -23.47 4.20 -1.86
C PRO A 547 -22.56 3.62 -0.76
N TRP A 548 -22.56 4.23 0.43
CA TRP A 548 -21.65 3.85 1.53
C TRP A 548 -21.88 2.40 1.94
N ILE A 549 -20.82 1.60 2.03
CA ILE A 549 -20.94 0.22 2.55
C ILE A 549 -21.23 0.25 4.05
N GLY A 550 -20.38 0.95 4.82
CA GLY A 550 -20.46 1.00 6.28
C GLY A 550 -21.69 1.74 6.76
N THR A 551 -22.31 1.30 7.86
CA THR A 551 -23.65 1.76 8.31
C THR A 551 -23.60 2.81 9.42
N GLY A 552 -22.42 3.38 9.66
CA GLY A 552 -22.16 4.28 10.77
C GLY A 552 -21.60 3.55 11.99
N ILE A 553 -20.82 4.25 12.80
CA ILE A 553 -20.08 3.72 13.95
C ILE A 553 -21.07 3.34 15.05
N ASP A 554 -20.83 2.20 15.68
CA ASP A 554 -21.54 1.79 16.88
C ASP A 554 -20.89 2.40 18.12
N THR A 555 -21.68 3.10 18.94
CA THR A 555 -21.24 3.82 20.14
C THR A 555 -21.56 3.06 21.44
N ALA A 556 -21.80 1.75 21.38
CA ALA A 556 -22.07 0.95 22.57
C ALA A 556 -20.80 0.67 23.40
N GLN A 557 -20.91 0.84 24.72
CA GLN A 557 -19.83 0.50 25.65
C GLN A 557 -19.63 -1.01 25.80
N ALA A 558 -20.68 -1.81 25.61
CA ALA A 558 -20.62 -3.27 25.65
C ALA A 558 -20.09 -3.84 24.33
N PHE A 559 -19.39 -4.97 24.41
CA PHE A 559 -18.96 -5.70 23.22
C PHE A 559 -20.17 -6.19 22.43
N ARG A 560 -20.24 -5.78 21.16
CA ARG A 560 -21.16 -6.31 20.16
C ARG A 560 -20.66 -5.96 18.77
N ASN A 561 -21.14 -6.68 17.77
CA ASN A 561 -20.97 -6.33 16.37
C ASN A 561 -22.33 -6.33 15.68
N ILE A 562 -22.72 -5.18 15.13
CA ILE A 562 -23.93 -5.02 14.33
C ILE A 562 -23.64 -4.94 12.82
N HIS A 563 -22.36 -4.95 12.44
CA HIS A 563 -21.92 -4.75 11.06
C HIS A 563 -21.59 -6.06 10.35
N LYS A 564 -21.60 -5.97 9.02
CA LYS A 564 -21.09 -6.97 8.09
C LYS A 564 -19.80 -6.39 7.50
N ILE A 565 -18.65 -6.87 7.95
CA ILE A 565 -17.37 -6.21 7.67
C ILE A 565 -16.55 -7.11 6.74
N PRO A 566 -16.54 -6.82 5.43
CA PRO A 566 -15.64 -7.49 4.50
C PRO A 566 -14.21 -6.98 4.70
N LEU A 567 -13.25 -7.89 4.60
CA LEU A 567 -11.84 -7.62 4.87
C LEU A 567 -10.97 -8.14 3.71
N MET A 568 -10.12 -7.27 3.16
CA MET A 568 -9.15 -7.63 2.14
C MET A 568 -7.74 -7.70 2.74
N ARG A 569 -7.21 -8.90 2.93
CA ARG A 569 -5.96 -9.11 3.67
C ARG A 569 -4.72 -8.52 2.97
N TYR A 570 -4.71 -8.56 1.64
CA TYR A 570 -3.67 -8.08 0.73
C TYR A 570 -4.29 -7.87 -0.66
N LYS A 571 -3.58 -7.18 -1.58
CA LYS A 571 -4.07 -6.94 -2.95
C LYS A 571 -4.52 -8.26 -3.58
N GLY A 572 -5.81 -8.36 -3.95
CA GLY A 572 -6.37 -9.57 -4.57
C GLY A 572 -7.10 -10.55 -3.63
N SER A 573 -7.09 -10.35 -2.30
CA SER A 573 -7.57 -11.38 -1.35
C SER A 573 -8.66 -10.88 -0.42
N LEU A 574 -9.87 -10.89 -0.96
CA LEU A 574 -11.10 -10.65 -0.23
C LEU A 574 -11.62 -11.98 0.37
N ASN A 575 -10.89 -12.57 1.29
CA ASN A 575 -11.19 -13.91 1.82
C ASN A 575 -11.64 -13.93 3.28
N ASP A 576 -11.71 -12.75 3.89
CA ASP A 576 -11.99 -12.58 5.31
C ASP A 576 -13.29 -11.77 5.48
N PHE A 577 -14.10 -12.15 6.47
CA PHE A 577 -15.39 -11.50 6.75
C PHE A 577 -15.72 -11.58 8.24
N VAL A 578 -16.19 -10.49 8.82
CA VAL A 578 -16.70 -10.45 10.19
C VAL A 578 -18.22 -10.26 10.17
N TYR A 579 -18.93 -11.15 10.84
CA TYR A 579 -20.39 -11.15 10.95
C TYR A 579 -20.79 -11.63 12.33
N LYS A 580 -21.61 -10.82 13.04
CA LYS A 580 -21.89 -11.02 14.47
C LYS A 580 -20.57 -11.14 15.25
N ASP A 581 -20.52 -12.02 16.24
CA ASP A 581 -19.33 -12.39 17.02
C ASP A 581 -18.45 -13.44 16.32
N TYR A 582 -18.47 -13.54 14.99
CA TYR A 582 -17.69 -14.52 14.22
C TYR A 582 -16.82 -13.85 13.15
N MET A 583 -15.67 -14.47 12.89
CA MET A 583 -14.79 -14.17 11.77
C MET A 583 -14.63 -15.43 10.90
N TYR A 584 -14.91 -15.32 9.62
CA TYR A 584 -14.48 -16.30 8.63
C TYR A 584 -13.17 -15.82 8.01
N SER A 585 -12.16 -16.68 8.01
CA SER A 585 -10.81 -16.32 7.57
C SER A 585 -10.16 -17.47 6.83
N SER A 586 -9.91 -17.29 5.53
CA SER A 586 -9.24 -18.28 4.66
C SER A 586 -9.76 -19.72 4.81
N GLY A 587 -11.09 -19.93 4.84
CA GLY A 587 -11.67 -21.27 4.95
C GLY A 587 -11.95 -21.77 6.36
N THR A 588 -11.59 -21.01 7.39
CA THR A 588 -11.79 -21.40 8.79
C THR A 588 -12.71 -20.42 9.50
N LEU A 589 -13.65 -20.94 10.30
CA LEU A 589 -14.52 -20.15 11.16
C LEU A 589 -13.91 -19.96 12.56
N PHE A 590 -13.97 -18.73 13.04
CA PHE A 590 -13.54 -18.34 14.37
C PHE A 590 -14.65 -17.59 15.10
N LYS A 591 -14.72 -17.76 16.41
CA LYS A 591 -15.55 -16.93 17.30
C LYS A 591 -14.68 -15.87 17.96
N ILE A 592 -15.20 -14.65 18.04
CA ILE A 592 -14.57 -13.46 18.61
C ILE A 592 -15.04 -13.31 20.06
N LYS A 593 -14.10 -13.19 20.99
CA LYS A 593 -14.36 -12.93 22.41
C LYS A 593 -14.46 -11.43 22.69
N ASP A 594 -15.01 -11.05 23.83
CA ASP A 594 -15.13 -9.65 24.27
C ASP A 594 -13.79 -8.92 24.39
N ASN A 595 -12.70 -9.66 24.68
CA ASN A 595 -11.34 -9.12 24.69
C ASN A 595 -10.71 -9.00 23.28
N PHE A 596 -11.50 -9.26 22.23
CA PHE A 596 -11.15 -9.23 20.82
C PHE A 596 -10.06 -10.24 20.40
N ASN A 597 -9.97 -11.36 21.12
CA ASN A 597 -9.23 -12.54 20.69
C ASN A 597 -10.15 -13.50 19.94
N THR A 598 -9.59 -14.31 19.05
CA THR A 598 -10.36 -15.33 18.33
C THR A 598 -10.01 -16.77 18.75
N TYR A 599 -10.94 -17.70 18.53
CA TYR A 599 -10.68 -19.14 18.65
C TYR A 599 -11.47 -19.90 17.60
N LYS A 600 -10.87 -20.98 17.08
CA LYS A 600 -11.50 -21.81 16.04
C LYS A 600 -12.76 -22.47 16.60
N VAL A 601 -13.82 -22.48 15.79
CA VAL A 601 -15.10 -23.16 16.09
C VAL A 601 -15.58 -23.94 14.87
N GLU A 602 -16.41 -24.94 15.09
CA GLU A 602 -17.11 -25.68 14.04
C GLU A 602 -18.61 -25.46 14.23
N ASP A 603 -19.20 -24.63 13.37
CA ASP A 603 -20.63 -24.33 13.36
C ASP A 603 -21.07 -24.22 11.89
N ASN A 604 -21.60 -25.32 11.35
CA ASN A 604 -21.96 -25.42 9.94
C ASN A 604 -23.03 -24.39 9.54
N THR A 605 -23.90 -23.96 10.47
CA THR A 605 -24.97 -23.01 10.17
C THR A 605 -24.40 -21.61 10.02
N ILE A 606 -23.58 -21.18 10.99
CA ILE A 606 -22.91 -19.87 10.93
C ILE A 606 -21.90 -19.85 9.79
N GLU A 607 -21.17 -20.94 9.55
CA GLU A 607 -20.21 -21.04 8.45
C GLU A 607 -20.90 -20.91 7.09
N ALA A 608 -22.06 -21.53 6.88
CA ALA A 608 -22.83 -21.38 5.65
C ALA A 608 -23.32 -19.94 5.45
N GLU A 609 -23.84 -19.31 6.51
CA GLU A 609 -24.37 -17.94 6.47
C GLU A 609 -23.27 -16.91 6.21
N ILE A 610 -22.12 -17.00 6.89
CA ILE A 610 -21.02 -16.05 6.69
C ILE A 610 -20.38 -16.20 5.31
N LYS A 611 -20.27 -17.44 4.78
CA LYS A 611 -19.82 -17.69 3.41
C LYS A 611 -20.79 -17.11 2.38
N LYS A 612 -22.10 -17.26 2.61
CA LYS A 612 -23.13 -16.66 1.76
C LYS A 612 -22.95 -15.15 1.69
N GLN A 613 -22.84 -14.47 2.83
CA GLN A 613 -22.64 -13.01 2.86
C GLN A 613 -21.32 -12.56 2.24
N LEU A 614 -20.23 -13.29 2.45
CA LEU A 614 -18.96 -13.01 1.80
C LEU A 614 -19.07 -13.15 0.27
N ASN A 615 -19.73 -14.20 -0.21
CA ASN A 615 -19.91 -14.42 -1.65
C ASN A 615 -20.83 -13.37 -2.28
N GLU A 616 -21.94 -13.01 -1.61
CA GLU A 616 -22.80 -11.89 -2.03
C GLU A 616 -22.00 -10.60 -2.14
N PHE A 617 -21.19 -10.28 -1.13
CA PHE A 617 -20.33 -9.10 -1.16
C PHE A 617 -19.29 -9.17 -2.29
N LYS A 618 -18.63 -10.32 -2.51
CA LYS A 618 -17.68 -10.52 -3.62
C LYS A 618 -18.32 -10.24 -4.97
N SER A 619 -19.52 -10.77 -5.20
CA SER A 619 -20.29 -10.57 -6.43
C SER A 619 -20.66 -9.10 -6.64
N LEU A 620 -21.18 -8.43 -5.60
CA LEU A 620 -21.51 -7.01 -5.66
C LEU A 620 -20.27 -6.15 -5.89
N ASN A 621 -19.19 -6.40 -5.14
CA ASN A 621 -17.88 -5.76 -5.28
C ASN A 621 -17.37 -5.84 -6.73
N ALA A 622 -17.39 -7.04 -7.34
CA ALA A 622 -16.97 -7.24 -8.72
C ALA A 622 -17.89 -6.50 -9.70
N TYR A 623 -19.21 -6.64 -9.56
CA TYR A 623 -20.18 -5.99 -10.44
C TYR A 623 -20.02 -4.46 -10.44
N VAL A 624 -20.07 -3.81 -9.28
CA VAL A 624 -20.12 -2.34 -9.23
C VAL A 624 -18.80 -1.69 -9.66
N THR A 625 -17.67 -2.36 -9.40
CA THR A 625 -16.34 -1.83 -9.75
C THR A 625 -15.99 -2.05 -11.21
N GLN A 626 -16.47 -3.13 -11.84
CA GLN A 626 -16.20 -3.41 -13.26
C GLN A 626 -17.15 -2.69 -14.22
N ASN A 627 -18.33 -2.28 -13.75
CA ASN A 627 -19.38 -1.72 -14.61
C ASN A 627 -19.68 -0.23 -14.32
N ASP A 628 -18.88 0.43 -13.48
CA ASP A 628 -19.13 1.81 -13.03
C ASP A 628 -20.53 2.01 -12.40
N LYS A 629 -20.87 1.12 -11.45
CA LYS A 629 -22.19 1.05 -10.80
C LYS A 629 -22.16 1.25 -9.29
N ILE A 630 -21.14 1.96 -8.79
CA ILE A 630 -21.09 2.36 -7.37
C ILE A 630 -22.06 3.51 -7.11
N TYR A 631 -21.99 4.58 -7.92
CA TYR A 631 -22.85 5.75 -7.80
C TYR A 631 -23.28 6.23 -9.19
N PRO A 632 -24.54 6.65 -9.38
CA PRO A 632 -24.97 7.20 -10.66
C PRO A 632 -24.20 8.48 -11.00
N PHE A 633 -23.72 8.56 -12.24
CA PHE A 633 -23.02 9.75 -12.71
C PHE A 633 -23.91 10.98 -12.61
N ASN A 634 -23.46 11.98 -11.86
CA ASN A 634 -24.11 13.27 -11.73
C ASN A 634 -23.07 14.36 -11.98
N LYS A 635 -23.25 15.16 -13.03
CA LYS A 635 -22.31 16.25 -13.39
C LYS A 635 -22.09 17.23 -12.23
N ASN A 636 -23.11 17.45 -11.41
CA ASN A 636 -22.99 18.34 -10.26
C ASN A 636 -22.10 17.74 -9.16
N ASP A 637 -21.91 16.41 -9.13
CA ASP A 637 -21.07 15.68 -8.16
C ASP A 637 -19.62 15.48 -8.61
N VAL A 638 -19.32 15.72 -9.89
CA VAL A 638 -17.97 15.63 -10.46
C VAL A 638 -17.20 16.92 -10.19
N ILE A 639 -16.10 16.81 -9.45
CA ILE A 639 -15.28 17.97 -9.07
C ILE A 639 -14.20 18.26 -10.12
N LYS A 640 -13.72 17.23 -10.84
CA LYS A 640 -12.66 17.37 -11.87
C LYS A 640 -12.96 16.49 -13.08
N GLU A 641 -13.02 17.08 -14.27
CA GLU A 641 -13.14 16.30 -15.51
C GLU A 641 -11.81 15.63 -15.85
N VAL A 642 -11.83 14.31 -16.01
CA VAL A 642 -10.68 13.52 -16.50
C VAL A 642 -10.85 13.33 -18.01
N TYR A 643 -9.73 13.34 -18.75
CA TYR A 643 -9.76 13.08 -20.19
C TYR A 643 -10.37 11.70 -20.48
N LYS A 644 -11.46 11.69 -21.24
CA LYS A 644 -12.15 10.46 -21.67
C LYS A 644 -11.68 10.08 -23.07
N PHE A 645 -10.99 8.95 -23.17
CA PHE A 645 -10.57 8.40 -24.45
C PHE A 645 -11.78 7.92 -25.26
N LYS A 646 -11.78 8.21 -26.56
CA LYS A 646 -12.65 7.48 -27.49
C LYS A 646 -12.12 6.05 -27.67
N PRO A 647 -12.97 5.06 -27.97
CA PRO A 647 -12.53 3.67 -28.14
C PRO A 647 -11.39 3.51 -29.15
N GLU A 648 -11.43 4.25 -30.26
CA GLU A 648 -10.39 4.25 -31.29
C GLU A 648 -9.07 4.88 -30.84
N GLU A 649 -9.13 5.94 -30.02
CA GLU A 649 -7.95 6.59 -29.45
C GLU A 649 -7.26 5.66 -28.45
N LEU A 650 -8.06 5.05 -27.56
CA LEU A 650 -7.55 4.12 -26.56
C LEU A 650 -6.87 2.92 -27.23
N LYS A 651 -7.57 2.27 -28.17
CA LYS A 651 -7.02 1.14 -28.92
C LYS A 651 -5.70 1.50 -29.61
N LYS A 652 -5.64 2.67 -30.28
CA LYS A 652 -4.44 3.14 -30.96
C LYS A 652 -3.26 3.29 -30.00
N VAL A 653 -3.46 3.91 -28.83
CA VAL A 653 -2.37 4.09 -27.86
C VAL A 653 -1.98 2.78 -27.22
N GLU A 654 -2.93 1.92 -26.89
CA GLU A 654 -2.66 0.59 -26.35
C GLU A 654 -1.81 -0.25 -27.31
N GLU A 655 -2.11 -0.24 -28.60
CA GLU A 655 -1.31 -0.91 -29.63
C GLU A 655 0.11 -0.32 -29.72
N LEU A 656 0.24 1.01 -29.71
CA LEU A 656 1.55 1.69 -29.76
C LEU A 656 2.40 1.49 -28.50
N THR A 657 1.77 1.21 -27.36
CA THR A 657 2.44 1.17 -26.05
C THR A 657 2.41 -0.21 -25.39
N ALA A 658 1.94 -1.25 -26.11
CA ALA A 658 1.62 -2.59 -25.59
C ALA A 658 2.74 -3.28 -24.78
N ASN A 659 4.00 -2.84 -24.91
CA ASN A 659 5.16 -3.40 -24.21
C ASN A 659 6.07 -2.33 -23.59
N LEU A 660 5.62 -1.09 -23.51
CA LEU A 660 6.42 0.02 -22.99
C LEU A 660 6.12 0.24 -21.51
N LYS A 661 7.16 0.47 -20.70
CA LYS A 661 7.03 1.04 -19.35
C LYS A 661 6.71 2.53 -19.44
N LEU A 662 6.24 3.13 -18.34
CA LEU A 662 5.87 4.55 -18.31
C LEU A 662 6.98 5.48 -18.83
N ASN A 663 8.24 5.22 -18.47
CA ASN A 663 9.38 6.01 -18.95
C ASN A 663 9.62 5.83 -20.46
N GLU A 664 9.42 4.63 -20.99
CA GLU A 664 9.56 4.36 -22.43
C GLU A 664 8.40 4.99 -23.21
N MET A 665 7.18 4.97 -22.65
CA MET A 665 6.04 5.69 -23.20
C MET A 665 6.29 7.21 -23.22
N PHE A 666 6.91 7.76 -22.16
CA PHE A 666 7.29 9.17 -22.12
C PHE A 666 8.33 9.51 -23.19
N MET A 667 9.34 8.66 -23.38
CA MET A 667 10.33 8.84 -24.45
C MET A 667 9.69 8.77 -25.84
N LEU A 668 8.73 7.86 -26.06
CA LEU A 668 7.94 7.80 -27.30
C LEU A 668 7.11 9.08 -27.49
N ALA A 669 6.41 9.54 -26.46
CA ALA A 669 5.65 10.79 -26.52
C ALA A 669 6.56 11.98 -26.88
N ARG A 670 7.76 12.02 -26.30
CA ARG A 670 8.77 13.04 -26.59
C ARG A 670 9.22 12.97 -28.05
N GLU A 671 9.56 11.78 -28.56
CA GLU A 671 9.93 11.57 -29.97
C GLU A 671 8.82 12.07 -30.92
N LYS A 672 7.57 11.66 -30.66
CA LYS A 672 6.40 12.10 -31.44
C LYS A 672 6.20 13.61 -31.40
N ALA A 673 6.44 14.24 -30.25
CA ALA A 673 6.35 15.69 -30.11
C ALA A 673 7.38 16.42 -30.99
N PHE A 674 8.63 15.92 -31.06
CA PHE A 674 9.69 16.51 -31.89
C PHE A 674 9.54 16.23 -33.39
N ASN A 675 8.90 15.12 -33.77
CA ASN A 675 8.58 14.78 -35.17
C ASN A 675 7.29 15.45 -35.68
N GLU A 676 6.80 16.49 -35.00
CA GLU A 676 5.55 17.21 -35.33
C GLU A 676 4.26 16.37 -35.24
N GLU A 677 4.33 15.12 -34.75
CA GLU A 677 3.18 14.26 -34.44
C GLU A 677 2.55 14.62 -33.07
N ARG A 678 2.30 15.92 -32.84
CA ARG A 678 1.97 16.49 -31.51
C ARG A 678 0.63 16.03 -30.94
N ASP A 679 -0.39 15.81 -31.78
CA ASP A 679 -1.67 15.25 -31.30
C ASP A 679 -1.48 13.82 -30.75
N LEU A 680 -0.65 13.01 -31.42
CA LEU A 680 -0.31 11.67 -30.93
C LEU A 680 0.52 11.74 -29.64
N ALA A 681 1.47 12.67 -29.56
CA ALA A 681 2.24 12.90 -28.34
C ALA A 681 1.34 13.28 -27.16
N ARG A 682 0.39 14.22 -27.35
CA ARG A 682 -0.60 14.61 -26.34
C ARG A 682 -1.50 13.45 -25.94
N LEU A 683 -1.89 12.61 -26.90
CA LEU A 683 -2.69 11.41 -26.63
C LEU A 683 -1.92 10.38 -25.78
N ILE A 684 -0.64 10.13 -26.07
CA ILE A 684 0.23 9.27 -25.24
C ILE A 684 0.42 9.89 -23.85
N CYS A 685 0.61 11.23 -23.75
CA CYS A 685 0.71 11.91 -22.46
C CYS A 685 -0.55 11.72 -21.60
N ASN A 686 -1.74 11.86 -22.19
CA ASN A 686 -3.00 11.60 -21.49
C ASN A 686 -3.07 10.15 -20.99
N TYR A 687 -2.55 9.19 -21.76
CA TYR A 687 -2.58 7.78 -21.39
C TYR A 687 -1.63 7.47 -20.23
N ILE A 688 -0.46 8.10 -20.21
CA ILE A 688 0.47 8.05 -19.06
C ILE A 688 -0.18 8.69 -17.83
N LEU A 689 -0.78 9.88 -17.98
CA LEU A 689 -1.40 10.62 -16.87
C LEU A 689 -2.66 9.94 -16.32
N ARG A 690 -3.35 9.10 -17.10
CA ARG A 690 -4.42 8.21 -16.63
C ARG A 690 -3.88 7.18 -15.62
N LYS A 691 -2.64 6.71 -15.80
CA LYS A 691 -2.00 5.73 -14.90
C LYS A 691 -1.32 6.39 -13.71
N ASN A 692 -0.62 7.51 -13.94
CA ASN A 692 0.05 8.30 -12.92
C ASN A 692 -0.13 9.80 -13.21
N SER A 693 -1.12 10.41 -12.56
CA SER A 693 -1.41 11.84 -12.74
C SER A 693 -0.32 12.76 -12.18
N ASN A 694 0.62 12.25 -11.37
CA ASN A 694 1.71 13.02 -10.79
C ASN A 694 3.02 12.94 -11.62
N TYR A 695 3.00 12.39 -12.83
CA TYR A 695 4.18 12.36 -13.70
C TYR A 695 4.47 13.78 -14.26
N ILE A 696 5.34 14.51 -13.57
CA ILE A 696 5.59 15.94 -13.83
C ILE A 696 6.17 16.20 -15.22
N ASP A 697 7.18 15.44 -15.67
CA ASP A 697 7.78 15.65 -16.99
C ASP A 697 6.79 15.43 -18.13
N VAL A 698 5.84 14.49 -17.97
CA VAL A 698 4.78 14.25 -18.95
C VAL A 698 3.83 15.44 -19.01
N ARG A 699 3.50 16.07 -17.88
CA ARG A 699 2.70 17.32 -17.86
C ARG A 699 3.45 18.46 -18.53
N ILE A 700 4.75 18.61 -18.25
CA ILE A 700 5.59 19.63 -18.88
C ILE A 700 5.64 19.41 -20.40
N LEU A 701 5.87 18.18 -20.86
CA LEU A 701 5.85 17.84 -22.28
C LEU A 701 4.50 18.16 -22.92
N LYS A 702 3.39 17.74 -22.28
CA LYS A 702 2.03 18.05 -22.76
C LYS A 702 1.81 19.57 -22.87
N GLY A 703 2.16 20.34 -21.84
CA GLY A 703 2.09 21.81 -21.86
C GLY A 703 2.95 22.44 -22.96
N ARG A 704 4.18 21.96 -23.15
CA ARG A 704 5.07 22.42 -24.24
C ARG A 704 4.49 22.13 -25.62
N THR A 705 3.89 20.96 -25.84
CA THR A 705 3.25 20.65 -27.13
C THR A 705 2.05 21.54 -27.44
N PHE A 706 1.24 21.90 -26.45
CA PHE A 706 0.18 22.90 -26.64
C PHE A 706 0.77 24.27 -27.01
N ALA A 707 1.82 24.69 -26.33
CA ALA A 707 2.48 25.98 -26.61
C ALA A 707 3.08 26.03 -28.03
N TRP A 708 3.66 24.94 -28.52
CA TRP A 708 4.17 24.84 -29.89
C TRP A 708 3.09 24.91 -30.97
N ASP A 709 1.85 24.56 -30.63
CA ASP A 709 0.68 24.67 -31.51
C ASP A 709 -0.09 25.98 -31.31
N GLY A 710 0.44 26.92 -30.53
CA GLY A 710 -0.21 28.21 -30.24
C GLY A 710 -1.40 28.13 -29.27
N LYS A 711 -1.64 26.98 -28.65
CA LYS A 711 -2.69 26.73 -27.66
C LYS A 711 -2.24 27.16 -26.26
N TYR A 712 -2.02 28.46 -26.07
CA TYR A 712 -1.34 28.98 -24.89
C TYR A 712 -2.15 28.86 -23.60
N THR A 713 -3.48 28.89 -23.67
CA THR A 713 -4.34 28.72 -22.48
C THR A 713 -4.20 27.31 -21.90
N GLU A 714 -4.32 26.29 -22.74
CA GLU A 714 -4.16 24.89 -22.36
C GLU A 714 -2.71 24.58 -21.93
N ALA A 715 -1.73 25.22 -22.57
CA ALA A 715 -0.34 25.13 -22.16
C ALA A 715 -0.11 25.72 -20.76
N GLU A 716 -0.65 26.91 -20.49
CA GLU A 716 -0.55 27.57 -19.18
C GLU A 716 -1.17 26.71 -18.08
N GLU A 717 -2.36 26.15 -18.31
CA GLU A 717 -3.03 25.29 -17.35
C GLU A 717 -2.18 24.07 -16.97
N GLU A 718 -1.66 23.32 -17.96
CA GLU A 718 -0.86 22.13 -17.70
C GLU A 718 0.49 22.45 -17.04
N LEU A 719 1.14 23.55 -17.45
CA LEU A 719 2.43 23.95 -16.89
C LEU A 719 2.30 24.52 -15.47
N LEU A 720 1.23 25.26 -15.17
CA LEU A 720 0.93 25.69 -13.81
C LEU A 720 0.55 24.48 -12.93
N ASN A 721 -0.13 23.49 -13.48
CA ASN A 721 -0.42 22.23 -12.77
C ASN A 721 0.87 21.48 -12.42
N ALA A 722 1.82 21.38 -13.35
CA ALA A 722 3.14 20.80 -13.11
C ALA A 722 3.91 21.56 -12.02
N LEU A 723 3.90 22.91 -12.09
CA LEU A 723 4.55 23.77 -11.11
C LEU A 723 3.92 23.68 -9.71
N ASP A 724 2.60 23.55 -9.61
CA ASP A 724 1.94 23.37 -8.31
C ASP A 724 2.37 22.05 -7.66
N ARG A 725 2.42 20.96 -8.44
CA ARG A 725 2.78 19.62 -7.95
C ARG A 725 4.24 19.51 -7.53
N ALA A 726 5.15 20.14 -8.27
CA ALA A 726 6.58 20.11 -8.01
C ALA A 726 7.18 21.54 -7.97
N PRO A 727 6.90 22.32 -6.91
CA PRO A 727 7.32 23.72 -6.82
C PRO A 727 8.84 23.89 -6.74
N TYR A 728 9.58 22.84 -6.41
CA TYR A 728 11.05 22.83 -6.34
C TYR A 728 11.72 22.30 -7.61
N TYR A 729 10.95 21.91 -8.63
CA TYR A 729 11.46 21.43 -9.90
C TYR A 729 11.56 22.57 -10.92
N ASP A 730 12.76 22.81 -11.44
CA ASP A 730 13.10 23.98 -12.24
C ASP A 730 12.50 23.94 -13.66
N ASP A 731 12.36 22.77 -14.29
CA ASP A 731 11.91 22.65 -15.68
C ASP A 731 10.48 23.20 -15.88
N ALA A 732 9.60 23.12 -14.88
CA ALA A 732 8.28 23.73 -14.94
C ALA A 732 8.36 25.27 -15.06
N TYR A 733 9.29 25.91 -14.35
CA TYR A 733 9.53 27.36 -14.46
C TYR A 733 10.09 27.71 -15.84
N LEU A 734 11.06 26.94 -16.32
CA LEU A 734 11.67 27.16 -17.64
C LEU A 734 10.63 27.05 -18.76
N ALA A 735 9.75 26.04 -18.68
CA ALA A 735 8.67 25.85 -19.63
C ALA A 735 7.65 27.00 -19.60
N LEU A 736 7.23 27.47 -18.42
CA LEU A 736 6.33 28.62 -18.28
C LEU A 736 6.95 29.90 -18.84
N LEU A 737 8.23 30.15 -18.56
CA LEU A 737 8.94 31.34 -19.05
C LEU A 737 9.12 31.32 -20.58
N ASP A 738 9.35 30.15 -21.17
CA ASP A 738 9.33 30.01 -22.64
C ASP A 738 7.94 30.26 -23.22
N MET A 739 6.90 29.66 -22.63
CA MET A 739 5.52 29.79 -23.08
C MET A 739 5.02 31.24 -22.99
N TYR A 740 5.29 31.95 -21.88
CA TYR A 740 4.91 33.37 -21.75
C TYR A 740 5.65 34.28 -22.73
N TRP A 741 6.90 33.93 -23.06
CA TRP A 741 7.64 34.66 -24.07
C TRP A 741 7.03 34.44 -25.47
N TRP A 742 6.73 33.19 -25.85
CA TRP A 742 6.09 32.86 -27.14
C TRP A 742 4.69 33.46 -27.29
N SER A 743 3.92 33.52 -26.19
CA SER A 743 2.56 34.07 -26.17
C SER A 743 2.50 35.59 -25.95
N SER A 744 3.64 36.28 -25.89
CA SER A 744 3.74 37.71 -25.58
C SER A 744 3.19 38.14 -24.21
N GLN A 745 2.97 37.19 -23.29
CA GLN A 745 2.53 37.44 -21.90
C GLN A 745 3.71 37.73 -20.96
N ASN A 746 4.66 38.56 -21.42
CA ASN A 746 5.97 38.75 -20.76
C ASN A 746 5.88 39.30 -19.32
N ASP A 747 4.80 39.99 -18.94
CA ASP A 747 4.62 40.45 -17.56
C ASP A 747 4.45 39.29 -16.56
N LYS A 748 3.81 38.18 -16.99
CA LYS A 748 3.67 36.98 -16.16
C LYS A 748 5.02 36.32 -15.86
N ALA A 749 6.04 36.54 -16.69
CA ALA A 749 7.39 36.02 -16.45
C ALA A 749 8.00 36.55 -15.14
N LYS A 750 7.68 37.78 -14.74
CA LYS A 750 8.13 38.37 -13.47
C LYS A 750 7.58 37.60 -12.26
N VAL A 751 6.31 37.21 -12.34
CA VAL A 751 5.62 36.45 -11.28
C VAL A 751 6.26 35.06 -11.12
N ILE A 752 6.51 34.37 -12.23
CA ILE A 752 7.15 33.05 -12.22
C ILE A 752 8.59 33.12 -11.72
N ALA A 753 9.38 34.09 -12.18
CA ALA A 753 10.76 34.24 -11.70
C ALA A 753 10.83 34.64 -10.22
N LYS A 754 9.87 35.45 -9.74
CA LYS A 754 9.72 35.75 -8.31
C LYS A 754 9.42 34.47 -7.51
N LYS A 755 8.47 33.65 -7.97
CA LYS A 755 8.13 32.37 -7.33
C LYS A 755 9.33 31.41 -7.31
N ALA A 756 10.11 31.34 -8.40
CA ALA A 756 11.35 30.56 -8.44
C ALA A 756 12.36 31.02 -7.39
N LYS A 757 12.50 32.34 -7.21
CA LYS A 757 13.37 32.92 -6.18
C LYS A 757 12.89 32.61 -4.77
N GLU A 758 11.58 32.71 -4.51
CA GLU A 758 10.97 32.36 -3.23
C GLU A 758 11.18 30.88 -2.87
N ASN A 759 11.07 30.00 -3.87
CA ASN A 759 11.34 28.58 -3.76
C ASN A 759 12.83 28.22 -3.85
N LYS A 760 13.72 29.21 -3.89
CA LYS A 760 15.19 29.06 -3.90
C LYS A 760 15.71 28.16 -5.04
N ILE A 761 15.09 28.23 -6.21
CA ILE A 761 15.53 27.47 -7.39
C ILE A 761 16.91 27.96 -7.86
N LEU A 762 17.88 27.04 -7.97
CA LEU A 762 19.28 27.32 -8.28
C LEU A 762 19.62 27.15 -9.77
N ASN A 763 18.73 27.58 -10.67
CA ASN A 763 18.96 27.51 -12.12
C ASN A 763 19.02 28.92 -12.73
N ASP A 764 20.21 29.35 -13.17
CA ASP A 764 20.42 30.68 -13.74
C ASP A 764 19.69 30.88 -15.09
N ASP A 765 19.23 29.82 -15.77
CA ASP A 765 18.44 29.93 -17.00
C ASP A 765 17.06 30.58 -16.76
N ILE A 766 16.54 30.52 -15.53
CA ILE A 766 15.33 31.24 -15.13
C ILE A 766 15.57 32.75 -15.24
N ALA A 767 16.71 33.22 -14.73
CA ALA A 767 17.09 34.62 -14.81
C ALA A 767 17.40 35.04 -16.26
N PHE A 768 18.08 34.18 -17.03
CA PHE A 768 18.29 34.41 -18.46
C PHE A 768 16.96 34.60 -19.23
N LYS A 769 15.98 33.71 -19.03
CA LYS A 769 14.65 33.82 -19.67
C LYS A 769 13.87 35.04 -19.20
N LEU A 770 14.03 35.46 -17.94
CA LEU A 770 13.47 36.72 -17.44
C LEU A 770 14.11 37.94 -18.14
N ALA A 771 15.43 37.96 -18.33
CA ALA A 771 16.11 39.02 -19.08
C ALA A 771 15.63 39.10 -20.54
N ARG A 772 15.38 37.95 -21.16
CA ARG A 772 14.74 37.85 -22.48
C ARG A 772 13.35 38.51 -22.50
N ALA A 773 12.51 38.22 -21.51
CA ALA A 773 11.20 38.86 -21.37
C ALA A 773 11.32 40.39 -21.18
N TYR A 774 12.25 40.86 -20.34
CA TYR A 774 12.51 42.30 -20.16
C TYR A 774 12.90 43.00 -21.46
N LYS A 775 13.78 42.39 -22.25
CA LYS A 775 14.15 42.91 -23.57
C LYS A 775 12.93 43.06 -24.48
N THR A 776 12.07 42.03 -24.54
CA THR A 776 10.85 42.05 -25.37
C THR A 776 9.85 43.13 -24.91
N MET A 777 9.81 43.47 -23.63
CA MET A 777 8.99 44.57 -23.08
C MET A 777 9.63 45.96 -23.24
N GLY A 778 10.84 46.07 -23.81
CA GLY A 778 11.58 47.34 -23.91
C GLY A 778 12.29 47.77 -22.62
N ASN A 779 12.28 46.94 -21.57
CA ASN A 779 12.94 47.22 -20.28
C ASN A 779 14.43 46.81 -20.33
N ILE A 780 15.20 47.44 -21.21
CA ILE A 780 16.60 47.07 -21.50
C ILE A 780 17.49 47.12 -20.25
N LYS A 781 17.34 48.16 -19.43
CA LYS A 781 18.12 48.33 -18.19
C LYS A 781 17.92 47.16 -17.21
N ASP A 782 16.69 46.68 -17.07
CA ASP A 782 16.39 45.54 -16.21
C ASP A 782 16.98 44.24 -16.78
N ALA A 783 16.93 44.07 -18.10
CA ALA A 783 17.59 42.95 -18.77
C ALA A 783 19.11 42.96 -18.55
N GLU A 784 19.77 44.12 -18.68
CA GLU A 784 21.21 44.27 -18.43
C GLU A 784 21.58 43.92 -16.98
N ILE A 785 20.82 44.42 -16.00
CA ILE A 785 21.04 44.13 -14.57
C ILE A 785 20.98 42.63 -14.30
N VAL A 786 19.98 41.94 -14.84
CA VAL A 786 19.82 40.50 -14.67
C VAL A 786 20.97 39.74 -15.35
N MET A 787 21.34 40.13 -16.57
CA MET A 787 22.44 39.51 -17.32
C MET A 787 23.79 39.70 -16.63
N ASP A 788 24.06 40.89 -16.09
CA ASP A 788 25.26 41.16 -15.30
C ASP A 788 25.35 40.27 -14.07
N SER A 789 24.22 40.05 -13.40
CA SER A 789 24.17 39.19 -12.21
C SER A 789 24.51 37.74 -12.53
N ILE A 790 23.99 37.17 -13.64
CA ILE A 790 24.25 35.76 -13.99
C ILE A 790 25.62 35.58 -14.63
N LEU A 791 26.13 36.54 -15.42
CA LEU A 791 27.47 36.48 -16.00
C LEU A 791 28.58 36.61 -14.95
N LYS A 792 28.31 37.22 -13.79
CA LYS A 792 29.25 37.14 -12.65
C LYS A 792 29.45 35.71 -12.15
N LYS A 793 28.40 34.88 -12.20
CA LYS A 793 28.47 33.47 -11.80
C LYS A 793 28.98 32.58 -12.93
N GLN A 794 28.57 32.87 -14.17
CA GLN A 794 28.90 32.09 -15.37
C GLN A 794 29.56 32.95 -16.45
N PRO A 795 30.79 33.44 -16.24
CA PRO A 795 31.43 34.42 -17.13
C PRO A 795 31.82 33.88 -18.50
N LYS A 796 31.77 32.55 -18.70
CA LYS A 796 32.15 31.87 -19.96
C LYS A 796 30.94 31.29 -20.71
N ASN A 797 29.71 31.62 -20.31
CA ASN A 797 28.52 31.10 -20.97
C ASN A 797 28.25 31.87 -22.28
N ASP A 798 28.56 31.26 -23.42
CA ASP A 798 28.46 31.88 -24.75
C ASP A 798 27.04 32.41 -25.06
N ALA A 799 26.00 31.71 -24.63
CA ALA A 799 24.62 32.14 -24.86
C ALA A 799 24.30 33.42 -24.08
N TYR A 800 24.78 33.51 -22.84
CA TYR A 800 24.56 34.69 -21.99
C TYR A 800 25.35 35.89 -22.50
N ILE A 801 26.59 35.69 -22.95
CA ILE A 801 27.43 36.75 -23.53
C ILE A 801 26.77 37.32 -24.79
N LYS A 802 26.42 36.46 -25.75
CA LYS A 802 25.76 36.87 -27.00
C LYS A 802 24.44 37.61 -26.76
N PHE A 803 23.64 37.13 -25.81
CA PHE A 803 22.39 37.81 -25.48
C PHE A 803 22.65 39.19 -24.86
N LYS A 804 23.61 39.33 -23.94
CA LYS A 804 23.98 40.62 -23.36
C LYS A 804 24.49 41.60 -24.42
N GLU A 805 25.29 41.14 -25.37
CA GLU A 805 25.73 41.96 -26.49
C GLU A 805 24.56 42.50 -27.32
N SER A 806 23.48 41.71 -27.44
CA SER A 806 22.26 42.11 -28.15
C SER A 806 21.37 43.12 -27.42
N LEU A 807 21.71 43.50 -26.17
CA LEU A 807 21.00 44.53 -25.39
C LEU A 807 21.51 45.94 -25.66
N LYS A 808 22.71 46.05 -26.26
CA LYS A 808 23.28 47.30 -26.78
C LYS A 808 22.63 47.65 -28.12
#